data_AF-A0A7X7C6L2-F1
#
_entry.id   AF-A0A7X7C6L2-F1
#
_cell.length_a   1.000
_cell.length_b   1.000
_cell.length_c   1.000
_cell.angle_alpha   90.00
_cell.angle_beta   90.00
_cell.angle_gamma   90.00
#
_symmetry.space_group_name_H-M   'P 1'
#
loop_
_entity.id
_entity.type
_entity.pdbx_description
1 polymer ?
#
loop_
_entity_poly.entity_id
_entity_poly.type
_entity_poly.pdbx_seq_one_letter_code
_entity_poly.pdbx_strand_id
1 'polypeptide(L)'
;MKKLLIALFVFTLGFFLTACVDKALFEDVFSETLITYSSGDSISSVTSDITLMTESELVEEATLEWESKNPDAIRIDGDKGIVTRSSSDVEVTLILKVTIENTTRKKSIKLTVLALDENQVTVSFNANGGTGAPSSIVVAKNSKVTQPTQVPTREGYDFVGWFKDQNGTSAFNFATETITANIVLYAKWVEASDEVLAYHFDFGSNNLGYSYSKNTDATKNIKNLVTNTDFQVVVTRAAANNNHGTYKDNFLVMSSSSKKTDTDVAYVEFSFPQAISKMTFDAVYWSNYDADELTKLVLQVKNGDTWTDVFDIRAALGGSTTYKAITIAGLSGTEYRIYGEGNDPTGQGDNGARVLFDNMKIFTGGTTDPARRNLNLDLENLNITTRIREAGSILLPVVGNNGSTIAWAYKNTSSQDNSYVSLDNLTVSLPSEGMVNVIIVATLTNGDYTRTKEFTLIIGEGASYTDYYQSIDGLSGTALKAELKRIISKMTSISYTNTSYVLAGSDEDPSHPGNVLLVYNRGSVSGVWDEGKTWNKEHIWPQSKLGGASKSDLFNLRPSNPSINTQRQNDPYVDGSGSYGRKSGGWYPGDEDRGDIARAVFYMNTRWDLKIDGNIGNLQVFIKWHNEDPVDDFERNRNEVIYQNQGNRNPYVDHPELVDEIYGVYQAKQVKRYQPQIILYFDDRRRALAA
;
A
#
# COMPACT_ATOMS: atom_id res chain seq x y z
N MET A 1 69.91 29.43 79.36
CA MET A 1 69.41 28.54 80.43
C MET A 1 68.68 27.36 79.79
N LYS A 2 69.13 26.13 80.11
CA LYS A 2 68.49 24.79 80.02
C LYS A 2 67.93 24.36 78.64
N LYS A 3 68.63 23.46 77.91
CA LYS A 3 68.60 21.97 77.99
C LYS A 3 67.24 21.38 77.60
N LEU A 4 67.14 20.55 76.55
CA LEU A 4 67.25 19.07 76.62
C LEU A 4 66.78 18.40 75.30
N LEU A 5 67.62 17.50 74.78
CA LEU A 5 67.32 16.43 73.81
C LEU A 5 66.49 15.34 74.48
N ILE A 6 65.47 14.74 73.82
CA ILE A 6 65.10 13.30 73.97
C ILE A 6 64.56 12.76 72.64
N ALA A 7 65.08 11.59 72.25
CA ALA A 7 64.72 10.73 71.12
C ALA A 7 64.13 9.39 71.62
N LEU A 8 63.64 8.54 70.69
CA LEU A 8 63.27 7.09 70.82
C LEU A 8 61.93 6.82 71.59
N PHE A 9 61.05 5.85 71.31
CA PHE A 9 61.13 4.56 70.61
C PHE A 9 59.73 3.96 70.31
N VAL A 10 59.65 3.28 69.17
CA VAL A 10 58.78 2.17 68.72
C VAL A 10 57.94 1.41 69.76
N PHE A 11 56.64 1.24 69.47
CA PHE A 11 55.97 -0.06 69.66
C PHE A 11 55.03 -0.35 68.49
N THR A 12 55.53 -1.16 67.55
CA THR A 12 54.74 -1.90 66.59
C THR A 12 53.81 -2.85 67.34
N LEU A 13 52.51 -2.57 67.33
CA LEU A 13 51.49 -3.54 67.69
C LEU A 13 50.79 -3.98 66.39
N GLY A 14 51.38 -5.00 65.76
CA GLY A 14 50.73 -5.73 64.68
C GLY A 14 49.51 -6.45 65.23
N PHE A 15 48.35 -5.80 65.12
CA PHE A 15 47.07 -6.47 65.24
C PHE A 15 46.81 -7.18 63.91
N PHE A 16 47.03 -8.49 63.90
CA PHE A 16 46.41 -9.39 62.94
C PHE A 16 44.89 -9.30 63.11
N LEU A 17 44.26 -8.35 62.42
CA LEU A 17 42.84 -8.41 62.11
C LEU A 17 42.70 -9.37 60.93
N THR A 18 42.57 -10.65 61.23
CA THR A 18 42.00 -11.62 60.28
C THR A 18 40.61 -11.13 59.90
N ALA A 19 40.48 -10.64 58.66
CA ALA A 19 39.22 -10.26 58.05
C ALA A 19 38.23 -11.43 58.14
N CYS A 20 37.17 -11.25 58.93
CA CYS A 20 35.97 -12.06 58.78
C CYS A 20 35.12 -11.31 57.76
N VAL A 21 35.25 -11.66 56.47
CA VAL A 21 34.36 -11.14 55.43
C VAL A 21 32.93 -11.49 55.84
N ASP A 22 32.05 -10.48 55.90
CA ASP A 22 30.69 -10.67 56.40
C ASP A 22 29.95 -11.67 55.51
N LYS A 23 29.35 -12.68 56.14
CA LYS A 23 28.53 -13.69 55.47
C LYS A 23 27.38 -13.03 54.70
N ALA A 24 26.89 -11.88 55.18
CA ALA A 24 25.80 -11.13 54.56
C ALA A 24 26.12 -10.69 53.13
N LEU A 25 27.33 -10.18 52.87
CA LEU A 25 27.72 -9.66 51.55
C LEU A 25 27.66 -10.74 50.46
N PHE A 26 28.04 -11.98 50.78
CA PHE A 26 27.90 -13.07 49.81
C PHE A 26 26.44 -13.43 49.52
N GLU A 27 25.56 -13.36 50.53
CA GLU A 27 24.13 -13.62 50.32
C GLU A 27 23.47 -12.51 49.50
N ASP A 28 23.92 -11.26 49.66
CA ASP A 28 23.47 -10.13 48.84
C ASP A 28 23.78 -10.40 47.36
N VAL A 29 25.04 -10.71 47.02
CA VAL A 29 25.44 -11.08 45.64
C VAL A 29 24.61 -12.27 45.14
N PHE A 30 24.45 -13.31 45.95
CA PHE A 30 23.71 -14.51 45.54
C PHE A 30 22.20 -14.29 45.40
N SER A 31 21.64 -13.20 45.94
CA SER A 31 20.23 -12.85 45.82
C SER A 31 19.89 -12.10 44.53
N GLU A 32 20.89 -11.58 43.82
CA GLU A 32 20.72 -10.88 42.56
C GLU A 32 20.35 -11.82 41.40
N THR A 33 20.01 -11.23 40.25
CA THR A 33 19.71 -11.99 39.03
C THR A 33 21.00 -12.50 38.39
N LEU A 34 21.42 -13.71 38.76
CA LEU A 34 22.71 -14.29 38.36
C LEU A 34 22.78 -14.69 36.88
N ILE A 35 21.65 -15.09 36.29
CA ILE A 35 21.54 -15.56 34.89
C ILE A 35 20.31 -14.91 34.25
N THR A 36 20.48 -14.34 33.06
CA THR A 36 19.38 -13.83 32.23
C THR A 36 19.15 -14.76 31.05
N TYR A 37 17.88 -15.13 30.83
CA TYR A 37 17.45 -16.05 29.77
C TYR A 37 16.89 -15.29 28.56
N SER A 38 17.03 -15.88 27.36
CA SER A 38 16.36 -15.41 26.15
C SER A 38 14.83 -15.53 26.27
N SER A 39 14.07 -14.74 25.51
CA SER A 39 12.60 -14.78 25.53
C SER A 39 12.06 -16.19 25.26
N GLY A 40 11.31 -16.75 26.21
CA GLY A 40 10.74 -18.10 26.14
C GLY A 40 11.60 -19.19 26.79
N ASP A 41 12.85 -18.89 27.16
CA ASP A 41 13.71 -19.79 27.92
C ASP A 41 13.50 -19.63 29.43
N SER A 42 13.85 -20.68 30.18
CA SER A 42 13.82 -20.68 31.64
C SER A 42 14.90 -21.61 32.20
N ILE A 43 15.09 -21.63 33.52
CA ILE A 43 16.04 -22.54 34.18
C ILE A 43 15.80 -24.03 33.84
N SER A 44 14.55 -24.42 33.53
CA SER A 44 14.20 -25.79 33.14
C SER A 44 14.06 -25.99 31.63
N SER A 45 14.27 -24.95 30.82
CA SER A 45 14.05 -24.98 29.37
C SER A 45 14.98 -24.01 28.64
N VAL A 46 16.28 -24.29 28.66
CA VAL A 46 17.28 -23.47 27.96
C VAL A 46 17.45 -23.99 26.54
N THR A 47 17.24 -23.12 25.56
CA THR A 47 17.36 -23.42 24.12
C THR A 47 18.29 -22.47 23.37
N SER A 48 18.65 -21.34 23.98
CA SER A 48 19.49 -20.29 23.42
C SER A 48 20.58 -19.87 24.41
N ASP A 49 21.59 -19.12 23.95
CA ASP A 49 22.64 -18.57 24.80
C ASP A 49 22.07 -17.77 26.00
N ILE A 50 22.78 -17.84 27.13
CA ILE A 50 22.42 -17.16 28.38
C ILE A 50 23.43 -16.06 28.70
N THR A 51 22.98 -15.00 29.35
CA THR A 51 23.87 -13.95 29.89
C THR A 51 24.13 -14.21 31.36
N LEU A 52 25.40 -14.14 31.74
CA LEU A 52 25.91 -14.40 33.08
C LEU A 52 26.32 -13.08 33.72
N MET A 53 25.91 -12.88 34.97
CA MET A 53 26.33 -11.70 35.74
C MET A 53 27.86 -11.69 35.92
N THR A 54 28.53 -10.61 35.53
CA THR A 54 29.98 -10.45 35.70
C THR A 54 30.37 -9.48 36.81
N GLU A 55 29.42 -8.67 37.29
CA GLU A 55 29.59 -7.65 38.33
C GLU A 55 28.34 -7.63 39.21
N SER A 56 28.49 -7.31 40.49
CA SER A 56 27.38 -7.17 41.45
C SER A 56 26.95 -5.71 41.53
N GLU A 57 25.64 -5.44 41.54
CA GLU A 57 25.12 -4.08 41.78
C GLU A 57 25.10 -3.73 43.27
N LEU A 58 25.15 -4.73 44.14
CA LEU A 58 25.03 -4.59 45.59
C LEU A 58 26.39 -4.56 46.32
N VAL A 59 27.42 -5.20 45.75
CA VAL A 59 28.75 -5.35 46.36
C VAL A 59 29.84 -5.03 45.33
N GLU A 60 30.28 -3.78 45.29
CA GLU A 60 31.21 -3.25 44.28
C GLU A 60 32.58 -3.96 44.29
N GLU A 61 33.05 -4.41 45.45
CA GLU A 61 34.32 -5.13 45.60
C GLU A 61 34.26 -6.62 45.24
N ALA A 62 33.10 -7.15 44.86
CA ALA A 62 32.95 -8.56 44.52
C ALA A 62 33.52 -8.86 43.12
N THR A 63 34.39 -9.86 43.04
CA THR A 63 34.88 -10.42 41.77
C THR A 63 34.17 -11.74 41.47
N LEU A 64 33.59 -11.85 40.27
CA LEU A 64 32.76 -12.98 39.86
C LEU A 64 33.45 -13.78 38.76
N GLU A 65 33.51 -15.11 38.94
CA GLU A 65 34.01 -16.04 37.95
C GLU A 65 33.05 -17.21 37.75
N TRP A 66 32.74 -17.54 36.49
CA TRP A 66 31.85 -18.63 36.13
C TRP A 66 32.60 -19.87 35.65
N GLU A 67 32.10 -21.04 36.02
CA GLU A 67 32.56 -22.34 35.57
C GLU A 67 31.36 -23.23 35.21
N SER A 68 31.43 -23.94 34.09
CA SER A 68 30.44 -24.97 33.73
C SER A 68 31.00 -26.37 34.01
N LYS A 69 30.21 -27.23 34.66
CA LYS A 69 30.53 -28.66 34.79
C LYS A 69 30.19 -29.47 33.53
N ASN A 70 29.49 -28.86 32.58
CA ASN A 70 29.10 -29.49 31.31
C ASN A 70 29.49 -28.55 30.15
N PRO A 71 30.80 -28.32 29.92
CA PRO A 71 31.28 -27.34 28.94
C PRO A 71 30.85 -27.65 27.50
N ASP A 72 30.55 -28.92 27.19
CA ASP A 72 30.03 -29.33 25.88
C ASP A 72 28.58 -28.88 25.65
N ALA A 73 27.82 -28.64 26.71
CA ALA A 73 26.43 -28.17 26.64
C ALA A 73 26.32 -26.65 26.90
N ILE A 74 27.12 -26.11 27.83
CA ILE A 74 27.27 -24.66 28.04
C ILE A 74 28.73 -24.33 28.25
N ARG A 75 29.33 -23.63 27.30
CA ARG A 75 30.70 -23.10 27.39
C ARG A 75 30.65 -21.66 27.92
N ILE A 76 31.49 -21.34 28.91
CA ILE A 76 31.61 -19.98 29.46
C ILE A 76 32.56 -19.16 28.58
N ASP A 77 32.12 -17.98 28.15
CA ASP A 77 32.90 -17.02 27.35
C ASP A 77 32.53 -15.59 27.79
N GLY A 78 33.32 -15.03 28.72
CA GLY A 78 33.04 -13.72 29.32
C GLY A 78 31.70 -13.69 30.06
N ASP A 79 30.83 -12.77 29.66
CA ASP A 79 29.46 -12.59 30.16
C ASP A 79 28.44 -13.55 29.52
N LYS A 80 28.89 -14.51 28.69
CA LYS A 80 28.01 -15.44 27.98
C LYS A 80 28.23 -16.89 28.37
N GLY A 81 27.12 -17.61 28.55
CA GLY A 81 27.07 -19.06 28.48
C GLY A 81 26.59 -19.49 27.10
N ILE A 82 27.51 -19.95 26.24
CA ILE A 82 27.22 -20.39 24.87
C ILE A 82 26.60 -21.79 24.93
N VAL A 83 25.34 -21.90 24.52
CA VAL A 83 24.53 -23.12 24.63
C VAL A 83 24.68 -23.98 23.38
N THR A 84 25.07 -25.24 23.57
CA THR A 84 25.11 -26.26 22.52
C THR A 84 24.12 -27.37 22.88
N ARG A 85 23.10 -27.56 22.04
CA ARG A 85 22.04 -28.56 22.27
C ARG A 85 22.43 -29.89 21.66
N SER A 86 22.15 -30.98 22.40
CA SER A 86 22.38 -32.36 21.96
C SER A 86 21.06 -33.02 21.53
N SER A 87 21.06 -34.30 21.14
CA SER A 87 19.83 -35.05 20.80
C SER A 87 18.99 -35.46 22.03
N SER A 88 19.46 -35.19 23.25
CA SER A 88 18.73 -35.37 24.50
C SER A 88 18.87 -34.16 25.41
N ASP A 89 17.94 -34.00 26.35
CA ASP A 89 18.05 -32.96 27.38
C ASP A 89 19.32 -33.20 28.21
N VAL A 90 20.01 -32.12 28.55
CA VAL A 90 21.23 -32.15 29.38
C VAL A 90 21.01 -31.29 30.61
N GLU A 91 21.10 -31.88 31.80
CA GLU A 91 21.21 -31.12 33.05
C GLU A 91 22.64 -30.56 33.15
N VAL A 92 22.74 -29.24 33.22
CA VAL A 92 24.00 -28.50 33.32
C VAL A 92 24.12 -27.89 34.70
N THR A 93 25.28 -28.05 35.33
CA THR A 93 25.61 -27.35 36.58
C THR A 93 26.60 -26.22 36.31
N LEU A 94 26.15 -24.98 36.49
CA LEU A 94 27.01 -23.79 36.51
C LEU A 94 27.43 -23.48 37.94
N ILE A 95 28.66 -23.00 38.10
CA ILE A 95 29.22 -22.60 39.38
C ILE A 95 29.67 -21.16 39.27
N LEU A 96 29.01 -20.28 40.02
CA LEU A 96 29.48 -18.92 40.26
C LEU A 96 30.44 -18.94 41.45
N LYS A 97 31.66 -18.47 41.26
CA LYS A 97 32.63 -18.17 42.33
C LYS A 97 32.61 -16.66 42.56
N VAL A 98 32.32 -16.27 43.80
CA VAL A 98 32.37 -14.87 44.23
C VAL A 98 33.54 -14.73 45.18
N THR A 99 34.46 -13.81 44.88
CA THR A 99 35.58 -13.49 45.77
C THR A 99 35.46 -12.04 46.21
N ILE A 100 35.39 -11.84 47.53
CA ILE A 100 35.37 -10.54 48.19
C ILE A 100 36.60 -10.48 49.08
N GLU A 101 37.42 -9.45 48.90
CA GLU A 101 38.76 -9.33 49.48
C GLU A 101 39.63 -10.57 49.17
N ASN A 102 39.77 -11.49 50.13
CA ASN A 102 40.55 -12.73 49.99
C ASN A 102 39.74 -14.00 50.30
N THR A 103 38.42 -13.89 50.38
CA THR A 103 37.53 -15.03 50.67
C THR A 103 36.67 -15.35 49.46
N THR A 104 36.68 -16.61 49.03
CA THR A 104 35.86 -17.08 47.91
C THR A 104 34.72 -17.99 48.39
N ARG A 105 33.50 -17.74 47.93
CA ARG A 105 32.36 -18.66 48.05
C ARG A 105 31.81 -19.06 46.69
N LYS A 106 31.13 -20.20 46.66
CA LYS A 106 30.58 -20.77 45.42
C LYS A 106 29.07 -20.98 45.54
N LYS A 107 28.34 -20.67 44.47
CA LYS A 107 26.93 -21.03 44.30
C LYS A 107 26.77 -21.90 43.06
N SER A 108 26.20 -23.08 43.25
CA SER A 108 25.90 -24.00 42.17
C SER A 108 24.47 -23.78 41.69
N ILE A 109 24.29 -23.66 40.38
CA ILE A 109 23.00 -23.47 39.72
C ILE A 109 22.83 -24.60 38.72
N LYS A 110 21.74 -25.34 38.85
CA LYS A 110 21.37 -26.41 37.92
C LYS A 110 20.33 -25.90 36.94
N LEU A 111 20.51 -26.17 35.66
CA LEU A 111 19.58 -25.82 34.59
C LEU A 111 19.49 -26.95 33.56
N THR A 112 18.44 -26.96 32.75
CA THR A 112 18.23 -27.98 31.71
C THR A 112 18.36 -27.35 30.32
N VAL A 113 19.33 -27.81 29.54
CA VAL A 113 19.44 -27.53 28.11
C VAL A 113 18.59 -28.56 27.36
N LEU A 114 17.57 -28.12 26.63
CA LEU A 114 16.65 -29.04 25.95
C LEU A 114 17.27 -29.67 24.69
N ALA A 115 16.91 -30.92 24.43
CA ALA A 115 17.26 -31.66 23.23
C ALA A 115 16.89 -30.90 21.95
N LEU A 116 17.64 -31.11 20.87
CA LEU A 116 17.21 -30.75 19.52
C LEU A 116 15.96 -31.57 19.17
N ASP A 117 14.84 -30.90 18.85
CA ASP A 117 13.67 -31.58 18.29
C ASP A 117 13.94 -31.86 16.80
N GLU A 118 14.32 -33.10 16.47
CA GLU A 118 14.59 -33.52 15.09
C GLU A 118 13.36 -33.45 14.16
N ASN A 119 12.16 -33.29 14.73
CA ASN A 119 10.92 -33.04 13.99
C ASN A 119 10.66 -31.55 13.78
N GLN A 120 11.56 -30.66 14.19
CA GLN A 120 11.47 -29.23 13.95
C GLN A 120 12.67 -28.71 13.18
N VAL A 121 12.43 -27.67 12.40
CA VAL A 121 13.41 -27.02 11.54
C VAL A 121 13.23 -25.51 11.65
N THR A 122 14.34 -24.79 11.61
CA THR A 122 14.39 -23.34 11.78
C THR A 122 14.52 -22.64 10.44
N VAL A 123 13.66 -21.63 10.23
CA VAL A 123 13.74 -20.68 9.12
C VAL A 123 14.27 -19.37 9.67
N SER A 124 15.48 -19.01 9.30
CA SER A 124 16.13 -17.74 9.68
C SER A 124 16.06 -16.73 8.55
N PHE A 125 16.00 -15.44 8.89
CA PHE A 125 15.89 -14.35 7.92
C PHE A 125 17.12 -13.46 7.97
N ASN A 126 17.71 -13.19 6.80
CA ASN A 126 18.85 -12.29 6.65
C ASN A 126 18.43 -11.09 5.81
N ALA A 127 18.49 -9.88 6.37
CA ALA A 127 18.14 -8.65 5.66
C ALA A 127 19.08 -8.30 4.49
N ASN A 128 20.18 -9.04 4.30
CA ASN A 128 21.05 -9.01 3.12
C ASN A 128 21.47 -7.59 2.72
N GLY A 129 22.10 -6.87 3.66
CA GLY A 129 22.49 -5.47 3.49
C GLY A 129 21.44 -4.45 3.92
N GLY A 130 20.24 -4.88 4.33
CA GLY A 130 19.24 -4.06 5.03
C GLY A 130 19.25 -4.26 6.55
N THR A 131 18.26 -3.68 7.23
CA THR A 131 17.97 -3.78 8.67
C THR A 131 16.55 -4.31 8.89
N GLY A 132 16.22 -4.69 10.13
CA GLY A 132 14.85 -5.08 10.50
C GLY A 132 14.38 -6.44 9.98
N ALA A 133 15.29 -7.42 9.81
CA ALA A 133 14.89 -8.80 9.48
C ALA A 133 13.94 -9.36 10.56
N PRO A 134 12.93 -10.17 10.17
CA PRO A 134 12.10 -10.89 11.11
C PRO A 134 12.90 -11.84 11.99
N SER A 135 12.39 -12.14 13.19
CA SER A 135 12.91 -13.22 14.04
C SER A 135 12.78 -14.58 13.34
N SER A 136 13.68 -15.51 13.67
CA SER A 136 13.61 -16.88 13.16
C SER A 136 12.32 -17.58 13.58
N ILE A 137 11.77 -18.42 12.70
CA ILE A 137 10.56 -19.21 12.94
C ILE A 137 10.94 -20.68 13.02
N VAL A 138 10.43 -21.37 14.02
CA VAL A 138 10.55 -22.83 14.15
C VAL A 138 9.25 -23.48 13.67
N VAL A 139 9.37 -24.44 12.75
CA VAL A 139 8.23 -25.19 12.19
C VAL A 139 8.50 -26.69 12.21
N ALA A 140 7.45 -27.51 12.13
CA ALA A 140 7.62 -28.95 11.97
C ALA A 140 8.33 -29.27 10.65
N LYS A 141 9.21 -30.27 10.65
CA LYS A 141 9.89 -30.77 9.47
C LYS A 141 8.88 -31.26 8.44
N ASN A 142 9.11 -30.95 7.17
CA ASN A 142 8.21 -31.17 6.04
C ASN A 142 6.91 -30.34 6.06
N SER A 143 6.78 -29.36 6.95
CA SER A 143 5.66 -28.40 6.94
C SER A 143 6.00 -27.11 6.20
N LYS A 144 4.99 -26.30 5.89
CA LYS A 144 5.17 -24.94 5.32
C LYS A 144 5.37 -23.93 6.44
N VAL A 145 6.09 -22.86 6.15
CA VAL A 145 6.25 -21.71 7.06
C VAL A 145 5.34 -20.58 6.62
N THR A 146 4.70 -19.89 7.58
CA THR A 146 3.90 -18.70 7.29
C THR A 146 4.83 -17.51 7.07
N GLN A 147 4.58 -16.73 6.03
CA GLN A 147 5.39 -15.55 5.74
C GLN A 147 5.33 -14.54 6.90
N PRO A 148 6.47 -14.02 7.39
CA PRO A 148 6.48 -12.98 8.42
C PRO A 148 5.77 -11.70 7.92
N THR A 149 5.05 -11.03 8.82
CA THR A 149 4.42 -9.72 8.55
C THR A 149 5.40 -8.56 8.63
N GLN A 150 6.50 -8.74 9.38
CA GLN A 150 7.60 -7.78 9.44
C GLN A 150 8.37 -7.78 8.11
N VAL A 151 8.55 -6.59 7.53
CA VAL A 151 9.27 -6.39 6.27
C VAL A 151 10.58 -5.67 6.58
N PRO A 152 11.75 -6.22 6.18
CA PRO A 152 13.02 -5.54 6.40
C PRO A 152 13.11 -4.27 5.55
N THR A 153 14.02 -3.37 5.90
CA THR A 153 14.26 -2.10 5.18
C THR A 153 15.70 -1.98 4.73
N ARG A 154 15.96 -1.39 3.56
CA ARG A 154 17.30 -1.01 3.11
C ARG A 154 17.25 0.37 2.47
N GLU A 155 18.07 1.28 2.95
CA GLU A 155 18.13 2.64 2.42
C GLU A 155 18.45 2.64 0.92
N GLY A 156 17.62 3.31 0.11
CA GLY A 156 17.78 3.37 -1.36
C GLY A 156 17.24 2.17 -2.14
N TYR A 157 16.64 1.16 -1.50
CA TYR A 157 16.16 -0.06 -2.18
C TYR A 157 14.73 -0.45 -1.75
N ASP A 158 13.97 -1.03 -2.69
CA ASP A 158 12.69 -1.71 -2.45
C ASP A 158 12.91 -3.19 -2.14
N PHE A 159 12.18 -3.70 -1.15
CA PHE A 159 12.16 -5.13 -0.82
C PHE A 159 11.35 -5.91 -1.86
N VAL A 160 11.99 -6.86 -2.54
CA VAL A 160 11.40 -7.69 -3.60
C VAL A 160 10.79 -8.98 -3.04
N GLY A 161 11.39 -9.54 -1.98
CA GLY A 161 10.97 -10.80 -1.38
C GLY A 161 12.13 -11.60 -0.77
N TRP A 162 11.83 -12.83 -0.35
CA TRP A 162 12.77 -13.73 0.31
C TRP A 162 13.30 -14.79 -0.66
N PHE A 163 14.62 -15.01 -0.64
CA PHE A 163 15.33 -15.89 -1.57
C PHE A 163 16.20 -16.90 -0.80
N LYS A 164 16.42 -18.08 -1.37
CA LYS A 164 17.20 -19.18 -0.77
C LYS A 164 18.71 -18.97 -0.83
N ASP A 165 19.15 -17.96 -1.58
CA ASP A 165 20.55 -17.59 -1.78
C ASP A 165 20.76 -16.09 -1.70
N GLN A 166 21.96 -15.69 -1.29
CA GLN A 166 22.33 -14.29 -1.09
C GLN A 166 22.32 -13.46 -2.39
N ASN A 167 22.54 -14.12 -3.54
CA ASN A 167 22.54 -13.47 -4.86
C ASN A 167 21.12 -13.22 -5.39
N GLY A 168 20.08 -13.68 -4.69
CA GLY A 168 18.68 -13.46 -5.06
C GLY A 168 18.28 -14.17 -6.35
N THR A 169 18.84 -15.35 -6.62
CA THR A 169 18.58 -16.14 -7.84
C THR A 169 17.40 -17.10 -7.69
N SER A 170 17.20 -17.68 -6.50
CA SER A 170 16.18 -18.68 -6.20
C SER A 170 15.17 -18.15 -5.19
N ALA A 171 14.01 -17.67 -5.65
CA ALA A 171 12.94 -17.18 -4.78
C ALA A 171 12.38 -18.31 -3.90
N PHE A 172 11.96 -17.97 -2.68
CA PHE A 172 11.25 -18.90 -1.78
C PHE A 172 9.75 -18.61 -1.81
N ASN A 173 8.94 -19.63 -2.11
CA ASN A 173 7.48 -19.51 -2.16
C ASN A 173 6.82 -20.10 -0.90
N PHE A 174 6.40 -19.23 0.02
CA PHE A 174 5.71 -19.58 1.27
C PHE A 174 4.40 -20.37 1.07
N ALA A 175 3.73 -20.22 -0.08
CA ALA A 175 2.48 -20.91 -0.35
C ALA A 175 2.67 -22.37 -0.77
N THR A 176 3.83 -22.73 -1.35
CA THR A 176 4.04 -24.03 -1.98
C THR A 176 5.19 -24.84 -1.40
N GLU A 177 6.27 -24.20 -0.94
CA GLU A 177 7.47 -24.90 -0.47
C GLU A 177 7.36 -25.34 1.00
N THR A 178 7.87 -26.55 1.28
CA THR A 178 7.98 -27.11 2.64
C THR A 178 9.42 -27.04 3.14
N ILE A 179 9.59 -26.92 4.45
CA ILE A 179 10.90 -26.82 5.10
C ILE A 179 11.35 -28.22 5.53
N THR A 180 12.38 -28.76 4.89
CA THR A 180 12.89 -30.12 5.15
C THR A 180 14.15 -30.14 6.01
N ALA A 181 14.82 -28.99 6.15
CA ALA A 181 16.00 -28.76 6.99
C ALA A 181 16.06 -27.27 7.36
N ASN A 182 16.95 -26.90 8.29
CA ASN A 182 17.20 -25.49 8.62
C ASN A 182 17.58 -24.70 7.36
N ILE A 183 17.00 -23.52 7.18
CA ILE A 183 17.22 -22.67 6.01
C ILE A 183 17.37 -21.21 6.41
N VAL A 184 18.22 -20.49 5.69
CA VAL A 184 18.33 -19.02 5.77
C VAL A 184 17.71 -18.42 4.51
N LEU A 185 16.75 -17.53 4.68
CA LEU A 185 16.15 -16.75 3.61
C LEU A 185 16.75 -15.34 3.57
N TYR A 186 17.22 -14.93 2.40
CA TYR A 186 17.89 -13.65 2.16
C TYR A 186 16.91 -12.66 1.52
N ALA A 187 16.86 -11.44 2.05
CA ALA A 187 16.11 -10.37 1.43
C ALA A 187 16.70 -10.02 0.06
N LYS A 188 15.85 -9.87 -0.95
CA LYS A 188 16.24 -9.30 -2.25
C LYS A 188 15.80 -7.86 -2.34
N TRP A 189 16.69 -7.06 -2.89
CA TRP A 189 16.57 -5.62 -3.01
C TRP A 189 16.62 -5.23 -4.48
N VAL A 190 15.82 -4.25 -4.87
CA VAL A 190 15.97 -3.53 -6.14
C VAL A 190 16.14 -2.05 -5.81
N GLU A 191 17.00 -1.31 -6.50
CA GLU A 191 17.14 0.12 -6.26
C GLU A 191 15.77 0.80 -6.42
N ALA A 192 15.39 1.61 -5.45
CA ALA A 192 14.12 2.32 -5.47
C ALA A 192 14.18 3.42 -6.54
N SER A 193 13.31 3.35 -7.56
CA SER A 193 13.19 4.37 -8.60
C SER A 193 11.82 5.04 -8.59
N ASP A 194 11.79 6.38 -8.54
CA ASP A 194 10.57 7.18 -8.68
C ASP A 194 10.37 7.56 -10.15
N GLU A 195 10.02 6.59 -10.99
CA GLU A 195 9.67 6.84 -12.39
C GLU A 195 8.37 7.67 -12.48
N VAL A 196 8.48 8.94 -12.85
CA VAL A 196 7.35 9.85 -13.05
C VAL A 196 6.80 9.69 -14.46
N LEU A 197 5.54 9.26 -14.62
CA LEU A 197 4.89 9.27 -15.93
C LEU A 197 4.78 10.73 -16.43
N ALA A 198 5.63 11.11 -17.37
CA ALA A 198 5.68 12.47 -17.92
C ALA A 198 4.84 12.59 -19.19
N TYR A 199 4.77 11.53 -19.99
CA TYR A 199 4.01 11.51 -21.24
C TYR A 199 3.24 10.21 -21.41
N HIS A 200 2.02 10.33 -21.89
CA HIS A 200 1.20 9.23 -22.38
C HIS A 200 0.62 9.66 -23.71
N PHE A 201 1.13 9.10 -24.80
CA PHE A 201 0.81 9.59 -26.14
C PHE A 201 -0.44 8.92 -26.70
N ASP A 202 -1.36 9.74 -27.18
CA ASP A 202 -2.51 9.33 -27.97
C ASP A 202 -2.25 9.61 -29.46
N PHE A 203 -2.32 8.55 -30.25
CA PHE A 203 -2.12 8.55 -31.69
C PHE A 203 -3.42 8.75 -32.48
N GLY A 204 -4.55 8.96 -31.79
CA GLY A 204 -5.87 9.12 -32.38
C GLY A 204 -6.38 10.52 -32.65
N SER A 205 -5.65 11.55 -32.19
CA SER A 205 -5.89 12.91 -32.66
C SER A 205 -5.52 13.03 -34.15
N ASN A 206 -6.34 13.70 -34.97
CA ASN A 206 -6.18 13.84 -36.43
C ASN A 206 -4.88 14.57 -36.91
N ASN A 207 -3.91 14.76 -36.02
CA ASN A 207 -2.76 15.66 -36.20
C ASN A 207 -1.51 14.97 -36.79
N LEU A 208 -1.40 13.63 -36.74
CA LEU A 208 -0.33 12.89 -37.43
C LEU A 208 -0.58 12.72 -38.94
N GLY A 209 -1.84 12.83 -39.38
CA GLY A 209 -2.27 12.52 -40.75
C GLY A 209 -2.40 11.02 -41.01
N TYR A 210 -3.06 10.64 -42.11
CA TYR A 210 -3.37 9.24 -42.48
C TYR A 210 -2.44 8.63 -43.54
N SER A 211 -1.49 9.42 -44.05
CA SER A 211 -0.61 9.00 -45.16
C SER A 211 0.84 8.91 -44.69
N TYR A 212 1.37 7.68 -44.67
CA TYR A 212 2.75 7.36 -44.30
C TYR A 212 3.69 7.21 -45.51
N SER A 213 3.24 7.52 -46.72
CA SER A 213 3.99 7.23 -47.96
C SER A 213 5.10 8.23 -48.31
N LYS A 214 5.07 9.49 -47.81
CA LYS A 214 5.99 10.58 -48.28
C LYS A 214 6.27 11.72 -47.29
N ASN A 215 6.01 11.59 -45.99
CA ASN A 215 6.14 12.70 -45.03
C ASN A 215 7.58 12.90 -44.50
N THR A 216 8.56 13.12 -45.37
CA THR A 216 9.97 13.35 -44.99
C THR A 216 10.13 14.50 -44.01
N ASP A 217 10.71 14.22 -42.85
CA ASP A 217 11.08 15.14 -41.76
C ASP A 217 9.94 16.09 -41.35
N ALA A 218 8.71 15.58 -41.36
CA ALA A 218 7.54 16.39 -41.07
C ALA A 218 7.35 16.55 -39.56
N THR A 219 7.27 17.79 -39.09
CA THR A 219 6.84 18.08 -37.72
C THR A 219 5.34 17.82 -37.58
N LYS A 220 4.96 16.99 -36.63
CA LYS A 220 3.57 16.63 -36.31
C LYS A 220 3.31 16.77 -34.82
N ASN A 221 2.05 16.98 -34.47
CA ASN A 221 1.61 16.98 -33.08
C ASN A 221 0.98 15.63 -32.74
N ILE A 222 1.36 15.08 -31.60
CA ILE A 222 0.68 13.97 -30.92
C ILE A 222 0.13 14.48 -29.60
N LYS A 223 -0.98 13.91 -29.14
CA LYS A 223 -1.62 14.37 -27.90
C LYS A 223 -0.91 13.74 -26.70
N ASN A 224 -0.46 14.54 -25.74
CA ASN A 224 -0.06 14.04 -24.43
C ASN A 224 -1.29 14.00 -23.51
N LEU A 225 -1.75 12.80 -23.17
CA LEU A 225 -2.88 12.57 -22.28
C LEU A 225 -2.58 12.93 -20.82
N VAL A 226 -1.30 13.06 -20.42
CA VAL A 226 -0.94 13.44 -19.05
C VAL A 226 -1.25 14.92 -18.79
N THR A 227 -0.85 15.80 -19.70
CA THR A 227 -1.02 17.26 -19.57
C THR A 227 -2.19 17.80 -20.40
N ASN A 228 -2.82 16.95 -21.21
CA ASN A 228 -3.82 17.33 -22.22
C ASN A 228 -3.29 18.41 -23.20
N THR A 229 -1.99 18.41 -23.49
CA THR A 229 -1.35 19.34 -24.45
C THR A 229 -0.84 18.58 -25.68
N ASP A 230 -0.57 19.31 -26.75
CA ASP A 230 0.13 18.74 -27.91
C ASP A 230 1.63 18.59 -27.61
N PHE A 231 2.23 17.54 -28.15
CA PHE A 231 3.67 17.27 -28.11
C PHE A 231 4.16 17.14 -29.56
N GLN A 232 5.24 17.86 -29.90
CA GLN A 232 5.80 17.83 -31.25
C GLN A 232 6.74 16.64 -31.41
N VAL A 233 6.55 15.92 -32.52
CA VAL A 233 7.46 14.88 -33.00
C VAL A 233 7.90 15.21 -34.43
N VAL A 234 9.09 14.76 -34.79
CA VAL A 234 9.54 14.74 -36.19
C VAL A 234 9.33 13.34 -36.71
N VAL A 235 8.58 13.19 -37.80
CA VAL A 235 8.29 11.88 -38.37
C VAL A 235 8.77 11.79 -39.80
N THR A 236 9.20 10.59 -40.17
CA THR A 236 9.40 10.17 -41.56
C THR A 236 8.76 8.80 -41.73
N ARG A 237 7.87 8.66 -42.72
CA ARG A 237 7.10 7.46 -43.03
C ARG A 237 6.30 6.86 -41.85
N ALA A 238 5.75 7.75 -41.02
CA ALA A 238 4.88 7.38 -39.89
C ALA A 238 3.57 8.17 -39.91
N ALA A 239 2.46 7.54 -39.53
CA ALA A 239 1.13 8.13 -39.55
C ALA A 239 0.21 7.53 -38.48
N ALA A 240 -0.93 8.17 -38.24
CA ALA A 240 -2.02 7.56 -37.46
C ALA A 240 -2.88 6.67 -38.38
N ASN A 241 -3.34 5.54 -37.88
CA ASN A 241 -4.23 4.63 -38.60
C ASN A 241 -5.15 3.88 -37.62
N ASN A 242 -6.32 3.45 -38.08
CA ASN A 242 -7.28 2.62 -37.32
C ASN A 242 -7.78 1.40 -38.11
N ASN A 243 -7.30 1.22 -39.33
CA ASN A 243 -7.77 0.16 -40.22
C ASN A 243 -6.88 -1.08 -40.10
N HIS A 244 -6.94 -1.73 -38.94
CA HIS A 244 -6.34 -3.05 -38.72
C HIS A 244 -7.38 -4.01 -38.14
N GLY A 245 -7.25 -5.31 -38.42
CA GLY A 245 -8.21 -6.31 -37.95
C GLY A 245 -8.32 -6.37 -36.42
N THR A 246 -7.23 -6.02 -35.74
CA THR A 246 -7.03 -6.24 -34.30
C THR A 246 -7.15 -4.96 -33.45
N TYR A 247 -6.56 -3.83 -33.86
CA TYR A 247 -6.80 -2.54 -33.20
C TYR A 247 -8.16 -1.97 -33.63
N LYS A 248 -8.96 -1.50 -32.67
CA LYS A 248 -10.26 -0.83 -32.94
C LYS A 248 -10.20 0.68 -32.68
N ASP A 249 -9.11 1.16 -32.12
CA ASP A 249 -8.72 2.56 -31.91
C ASP A 249 -7.56 2.95 -32.83
N ASN A 250 -7.18 4.23 -32.78
CA ASN A 250 -6.12 4.78 -33.62
C ASN A 250 -4.74 4.48 -33.02
N PHE A 251 -3.83 3.94 -33.83
CA PHE A 251 -2.45 3.60 -33.47
C PHE A 251 -1.45 4.34 -34.38
N LEU A 252 -0.19 4.38 -33.95
CA LEU A 252 0.93 4.84 -34.77
C LEU A 252 1.38 3.69 -35.68
N VAL A 253 1.38 3.92 -37.00
CA VAL A 253 1.99 3.00 -37.97
C VAL A 253 3.27 3.61 -38.52
N MET A 254 4.36 2.84 -38.47
CA MET A 254 5.61 3.13 -39.17
C MET A 254 5.74 2.19 -40.36
N SER A 255 6.09 2.70 -41.54
CA SER A 255 6.28 1.91 -42.77
C SER A 255 7.68 2.12 -43.33
N SER A 256 8.60 1.23 -42.97
CA SER A 256 9.98 1.25 -43.47
C SER A 256 10.01 0.64 -44.86
N SER A 257 10.51 1.34 -45.88
CA SER A 257 10.61 0.82 -47.25
C SER A 257 12.07 0.81 -47.69
N SER A 258 12.41 -0.01 -48.68
CA SER A 258 13.59 0.28 -49.48
C SER A 258 13.23 0.08 -50.94
N LYS A 259 12.93 1.19 -51.62
CA LYS A 259 13.47 1.28 -52.98
C LYS A 259 14.99 1.28 -52.83
N LYS A 260 15.73 0.76 -53.82
CA LYS A 260 17.21 0.76 -53.85
C LYS A 260 17.82 2.18 -53.95
N THR A 261 17.32 3.14 -53.18
CA THR A 261 17.77 4.52 -53.06
C THR A 261 17.85 4.85 -51.57
N ASP A 262 18.93 5.50 -51.15
CA ASP A 262 19.42 5.63 -49.76
C ASP A 262 18.53 6.48 -48.81
N THR A 263 17.23 6.63 -49.08
CA THR A 263 16.36 7.63 -48.43
C THR A 263 15.08 7.09 -47.77
N ASP A 264 14.81 5.78 -47.80
CA ASP A 264 13.48 5.24 -47.42
C ASP A 264 13.36 4.71 -45.97
N VAL A 265 14.07 5.32 -45.02
CA VAL A 265 13.97 4.99 -43.59
C VAL A 265 12.63 5.45 -42.98
N ALA A 266 12.16 4.80 -41.92
CA ALA A 266 11.04 5.28 -41.12
C ALA A 266 11.52 5.65 -39.71
N TYR A 267 11.10 6.81 -39.20
CA TYR A 267 11.40 7.18 -37.82
C TYR A 267 10.35 8.09 -37.20
N VAL A 268 10.34 8.10 -35.86
CA VAL A 268 9.65 9.09 -35.03
C VAL A 268 10.64 9.60 -33.99
N GLU A 269 11.00 10.88 -34.08
CA GLU A 269 11.91 11.54 -33.14
C GLU A 269 11.14 12.32 -32.08
N PHE A 270 11.60 12.17 -30.85
CA PHE A 270 11.08 12.78 -29.64
C PHE A 270 12.17 13.68 -29.04
N SER A 271 11.81 14.93 -28.77
CA SER A 271 12.67 15.88 -28.05
C SER A 271 12.01 16.23 -26.71
N PHE A 272 12.54 15.66 -25.63
CA PHE A 272 12.05 15.89 -24.28
C PHE A 272 12.79 17.07 -23.64
N PRO A 273 12.11 17.89 -22.83
CA PRO A 273 12.75 19.02 -22.12
C PRO A 273 13.71 18.57 -21.02
N GLN A 274 13.63 17.30 -20.59
CA GLN A 274 14.48 16.71 -19.56
C GLN A 274 14.76 15.24 -19.87
N ALA A 275 15.80 14.70 -19.23
CA ALA A 275 16.17 13.31 -19.38
C ALA A 275 15.03 12.37 -18.97
N ILE A 276 14.79 11.33 -19.78
CA ILE A 276 13.81 10.28 -19.49
C ILE A 276 14.52 9.06 -18.93
N SER A 277 13.86 8.30 -18.04
CA SER A 277 14.40 7.11 -17.39
C SER A 277 13.87 5.80 -17.97
N LYS A 278 12.65 5.83 -18.53
CA LYS A 278 12.00 4.65 -19.11
C LYS A 278 11.01 5.03 -20.21
N MET A 279 10.89 4.15 -21.20
CA MET A 279 9.88 4.18 -22.27
C MET A 279 9.15 2.84 -22.32
N THR A 280 7.82 2.86 -22.37
CA THR A 280 7.00 1.65 -22.54
C THR A 280 5.99 1.83 -23.67
N PHE A 281 5.70 0.80 -24.44
CA PHE A 281 4.68 0.82 -25.50
C PHE A 281 4.29 -0.60 -25.89
N ASP A 282 3.14 -0.75 -26.53
CA ASP A 282 2.72 -1.99 -27.19
C ASP A 282 3.13 -1.94 -28.66
N ALA A 283 3.68 -3.04 -29.19
CA ALA A 283 4.09 -3.13 -30.58
C ALA A 283 3.72 -4.47 -31.23
N VAL A 284 3.47 -4.43 -32.54
CA VAL A 284 3.15 -5.61 -33.36
C VAL A 284 3.48 -5.38 -34.83
N TYR A 285 3.85 -6.45 -35.55
CA TYR A 285 3.95 -6.41 -37.01
C TYR A 285 2.56 -6.38 -37.64
N TRP A 286 2.41 -5.65 -38.75
CA TRP A 286 1.14 -5.61 -39.47
C TRP A 286 0.70 -6.99 -39.98
N SER A 287 1.66 -7.79 -40.45
CA SER A 287 1.48 -9.19 -40.87
C SER A 287 2.79 -9.97 -40.73
N ASN A 288 2.75 -11.29 -40.95
CA ASN A 288 3.97 -12.11 -40.96
C ASN A 288 4.95 -11.64 -42.05
N TYR A 289 4.43 -11.22 -43.20
CA TYR A 289 5.24 -10.65 -44.27
C TYR A 289 5.96 -9.37 -43.82
N ASP A 290 5.27 -8.48 -43.11
CA ASP A 290 5.90 -7.25 -42.58
C ASP A 290 7.00 -7.58 -41.54
N ALA A 291 6.87 -8.69 -40.81
CA ALA A 291 7.90 -9.17 -39.88
C ALA A 291 9.15 -9.68 -40.60
N ASP A 292 8.96 -10.36 -41.73
CA ASP A 292 10.04 -10.92 -42.56
C ASP A 292 10.80 -9.82 -43.30
N GLU A 293 10.10 -8.80 -43.80
CA GLU A 293 10.69 -7.73 -44.62
C GLU A 293 11.32 -6.59 -43.80
N LEU A 294 11.03 -6.47 -42.50
CA LEU A 294 11.68 -5.48 -41.65
C LEU A 294 13.12 -5.93 -41.32
N THR A 295 14.12 -5.14 -41.69
CA THR A 295 15.54 -5.46 -41.50
C THR A 295 16.11 -4.88 -40.20
N LYS A 296 15.63 -3.70 -39.78
CA LYS A 296 16.05 -3.04 -38.54
C LYS A 296 14.86 -2.35 -37.86
N LEU A 297 14.78 -2.45 -36.54
CA LEU A 297 13.91 -1.61 -35.71
C LEU A 297 14.52 -1.45 -34.33
N VAL A 298 14.93 -0.22 -34.00
CA VAL A 298 15.69 0.10 -32.80
C VAL A 298 15.18 1.39 -32.16
N LEU A 299 15.39 1.53 -30.86
CA LEU A 299 15.41 2.84 -30.21
C LEU A 299 16.84 3.38 -30.31
N GLN A 300 16.97 4.62 -30.75
CA GLN A 300 18.23 5.35 -30.77
C GLN A 300 18.18 6.56 -29.83
N VAL A 301 19.31 6.90 -29.23
CA VAL A 301 19.53 8.15 -28.49
C VAL A 301 20.46 9.06 -29.28
N LYS A 302 20.21 10.37 -29.23
CA LYS A 302 21.07 11.36 -29.87
C LYS A 302 22.14 11.85 -28.90
N ASN A 303 23.40 11.82 -29.33
CA ASN A 303 24.55 12.37 -28.61
C ASN A 303 25.28 13.34 -29.55
N GLY A 304 25.09 14.65 -29.35
CA GLY A 304 25.53 15.66 -30.33
C GLY A 304 24.78 15.50 -31.65
N ASP A 305 25.51 15.37 -32.76
CA ASP A 305 24.92 15.17 -34.10
C ASP A 305 24.76 13.68 -34.48
N THR A 306 25.07 12.75 -33.57
CA THR A 306 25.10 11.30 -33.87
C THR A 306 23.98 10.55 -33.16
N TRP A 307 23.31 9.66 -33.88
CA TRP A 307 22.33 8.70 -33.34
C TRP A 307 23.00 7.37 -33.02
N THR A 308 22.77 6.85 -31.82
CA THR A 308 23.33 5.56 -31.35
C THR A 308 22.21 4.61 -30.94
N ASP A 309 22.28 3.35 -31.37
CA ASP A 309 21.34 2.29 -30.98
C ASP A 309 21.44 2.00 -29.47
N VAL A 310 20.32 2.06 -28.75
CA VAL A 310 20.25 1.77 -27.30
C VAL A 310 19.33 0.61 -26.94
N PHE A 311 18.44 0.20 -27.86
CA PHE A 311 17.57 -0.96 -27.67
C PHE A 311 17.13 -1.57 -29.00
N ASP A 312 17.16 -2.90 -29.11
CA ASP A 312 16.70 -3.65 -30.29
C ASP A 312 15.22 -4.07 -30.11
N ILE A 313 14.32 -3.30 -30.72
CA ILE A 313 12.87 -3.53 -30.66
C ILE A 313 12.50 -4.74 -31.52
N ARG A 314 13.18 -4.95 -32.66
CA ARG A 314 12.95 -6.09 -33.56
C ARG A 314 13.20 -7.41 -32.84
N ALA A 315 14.30 -7.51 -32.10
CA ALA A 315 14.63 -8.68 -31.28
C ALA A 315 13.59 -8.91 -30.17
N ALA A 316 13.13 -7.85 -29.49
CA ALA A 316 12.08 -7.95 -28.48
C ALA A 316 10.75 -8.49 -29.06
N LEU A 317 10.41 -8.09 -30.29
CA LEU A 317 9.23 -8.57 -31.01
C LEU A 317 9.34 -10.04 -31.45
N GLY A 318 10.53 -10.50 -31.84
CA GLY A 318 10.80 -11.92 -32.14
C GLY A 318 9.89 -12.53 -33.22
N GLY A 319 9.53 -11.75 -34.25
CA GLY A 319 8.65 -12.18 -35.35
C GLY A 319 7.16 -12.33 -35.00
N SER A 320 6.74 -11.92 -33.79
CA SER A 320 5.36 -12.10 -33.33
C SER A 320 4.38 -11.14 -34.01
N THR A 321 3.30 -11.68 -34.59
CA THR A 321 2.13 -10.93 -35.08
C THR A 321 1.03 -10.78 -34.02
N THR A 322 1.37 -11.00 -32.76
CA THR A 322 0.52 -10.71 -31.59
C THR A 322 1.17 -9.63 -30.72
N TYR A 323 0.36 -8.88 -29.98
CA TYR A 323 0.85 -7.76 -29.17
C TYR A 323 1.95 -8.17 -28.19
N LYS A 324 2.99 -7.34 -28.15
CA LYS A 324 4.00 -7.39 -27.12
C LYS A 324 4.16 -6.03 -26.46
N ALA A 325 3.95 -6.02 -25.16
CA ALA A 325 4.33 -4.91 -24.30
C ALA A 325 5.85 -4.87 -24.20
N ILE A 326 6.44 -3.74 -24.58
CA ILE A 326 7.88 -3.49 -24.54
C ILE A 326 8.16 -2.46 -23.45
N THR A 327 9.19 -2.71 -22.65
CA THR A 327 9.69 -1.81 -21.61
C THR A 327 11.18 -1.62 -21.78
N ILE A 328 11.60 -0.37 -21.92
CA ILE A 328 13.00 0.04 -22.07
C ILE A 328 13.33 0.96 -20.90
N ALA A 329 14.13 0.48 -19.95
CA ALA A 329 14.53 1.22 -18.75
C ALA A 329 16.02 1.61 -18.80
N GLY A 330 16.48 2.43 -17.85
CA GLY A 330 17.87 2.88 -17.79
C GLY A 330 18.22 3.94 -18.84
N LEU A 331 17.22 4.66 -19.33
CA LEU A 331 17.40 5.78 -20.24
C LEU A 331 17.92 7.01 -19.48
N SER A 332 18.59 7.92 -20.17
CA SER A 332 19.19 9.13 -19.57
C SER A 332 19.34 10.32 -20.52
N GLY A 333 18.94 10.17 -21.78
CA GLY A 333 19.00 11.24 -22.79
C GLY A 333 17.72 12.07 -22.84
N THR A 334 17.76 13.14 -23.63
CA THR A 334 16.62 14.04 -23.91
C THR A 334 16.07 13.86 -25.32
N GLU A 335 16.86 13.32 -26.26
CA GLU A 335 16.49 13.15 -27.66
C GLU A 335 16.56 11.66 -28.03
N TYR A 336 15.41 11.12 -28.43
CA TYR A 336 15.26 9.72 -28.81
C TYR A 336 14.54 9.59 -30.14
N ARG A 337 14.81 8.51 -30.87
CA ARG A 337 13.95 8.13 -32.00
C ARG A 337 13.74 6.64 -32.09
N ILE A 338 12.53 6.24 -32.45
CA ILE A 338 12.27 4.88 -32.95
C ILE A 338 12.65 4.91 -34.43
N TYR A 339 13.55 4.05 -34.85
CA TYR A 339 14.13 4.03 -36.18
C TYR A 339 13.98 2.64 -36.81
N GLY A 340 13.47 2.60 -38.04
CA GLY A 340 13.17 1.38 -38.77
C GLY A 340 13.69 1.37 -40.20
N GLU A 341 14.13 0.20 -40.66
CA GLU A 341 14.53 -0.11 -42.03
C GLU A 341 13.81 -1.40 -42.49
N GLY A 342 13.49 -1.50 -43.76
CA GLY A 342 12.80 -2.66 -44.32
C GLY A 342 12.94 -2.76 -45.82
N ASN A 343 12.54 -3.91 -46.36
CA ASN A 343 12.54 -4.21 -47.78
C ASN A 343 11.19 -3.86 -48.44
N ASP A 344 11.22 -3.41 -49.70
CA ASP A 344 10.03 -3.37 -50.57
C ASP A 344 10.23 -4.25 -51.80
N PRO A 345 9.82 -5.53 -51.76
CA PRO A 345 9.96 -6.44 -52.90
C PRO A 345 8.94 -6.16 -54.01
N THR A 346 7.94 -5.29 -53.81
CA THR A 346 6.98 -4.91 -54.86
C THR A 346 7.56 -3.86 -55.81
N GLY A 347 8.60 -3.12 -55.36
CA GLY A 347 9.24 -2.04 -56.11
C GLY A 347 8.35 -0.81 -56.34
N GLN A 348 7.12 -0.80 -55.81
CA GLN A 348 6.15 0.28 -56.06
C GLN A 348 6.29 1.43 -55.04
N GLY A 349 6.89 1.19 -53.86
CA GLY A 349 7.24 2.20 -52.85
C GLY A 349 6.12 2.61 -51.90
N ASP A 350 4.94 2.03 -52.06
CA ASP A 350 3.73 2.46 -51.36
C ASP A 350 3.42 1.65 -50.09
N ASN A 351 3.99 0.43 -49.93
CA ASN A 351 3.73 -0.46 -48.79
C ASN A 351 5.02 -1.19 -48.32
N GLY A 352 5.91 -0.46 -47.63
CA GLY A 352 7.07 -1.07 -46.96
C GLY A 352 6.67 -1.85 -45.69
N ALA A 353 7.63 -2.57 -45.09
CA ALA A 353 7.44 -3.32 -43.85
C ALA A 353 6.86 -2.45 -42.72
N ARG A 354 5.68 -2.83 -42.22
CA ARG A 354 4.92 -2.04 -41.22
C ARG A 354 4.99 -2.61 -39.81
N VAL A 355 5.17 -1.69 -38.87
CA VAL A 355 5.10 -1.94 -37.43
C VAL A 355 4.14 -0.95 -36.81
N LEU A 356 3.27 -1.45 -35.94
CA LEU A 356 2.26 -0.68 -35.23
C LEU A 356 2.73 -0.46 -33.79
N PHE A 357 2.50 0.74 -33.27
CA PHE A 357 2.80 1.13 -31.90
C PHE A 357 1.57 1.75 -31.25
N ASP A 358 1.34 1.42 -29.99
CA ASP A 358 0.26 2.00 -29.20
C ASP A 358 0.62 2.09 -27.70
N ASN A 359 -0.21 2.78 -26.91
CA ASN A 359 -0.12 2.86 -25.44
C ASN A 359 1.26 3.35 -24.96
N MET A 360 1.87 4.27 -25.70
CA MET A 360 3.23 4.73 -25.46
C MET A 360 3.29 5.67 -24.25
N LYS A 361 4.14 5.32 -23.28
CA LYS A 361 4.35 6.04 -22.02
C LYS A 361 5.82 6.30 -21.77
N ILE A 362 6.13 7.52 -21.35
CA ILE A 362 7.47 8.00 -21.08
C ILE A 362 7.57 8.43 -19.63
N PHE A 363 8.64 8.00 -18.97
CA PHE A 363 8.90 8.27 -17.57
C PHE A 363 10.15 9.12 -17.40
N THR A 364 10.14 10.02 -16.43
CA THR A 364 11.29 10.86 -16.04
C THR A 364 11.69 10.58 -14.60
N GLY A 365 12.92 10.92 -14.22
CA GLY A 365 13.46 10.67 -12.89
C GLY A 365 14.25 9.36 -12.81
N GLY A 366 15.54 9.48 -12.50
CA GLY A 366 16.47 8.40 -12.18
C GLY A 366 17.48 8.90 -11.14
N THR A 367 17.63 8.14 -10.05
CA THR A 367 18.36 8.41 -8.79
C THR A 367 17.84 9.60 -7.96
N THR A 368 17.23 9.33 -6.80
CA THR A 368 16.69 10.36 -5.88
C THR A 368 17.73 10.82 -4.87
N ASP A 369 17.72 12.13 -4.60
CA ASP A 369 18.26 12.74 -3.40
C ASP A 369 17.53 12.15 -2.16
N PRO A 370 18.24 11.47 -1.24
CA PRO A 370 17.64 10.82 -0.08
C PRO A 370 16.77 11.73 0.78
N ALA A 371 17.10 13.02 0.87
CA ALA A 371 16.35 13.97 1.68
C ALA A 371 14.93 14.20 1.11
N ARG A 372 14.80 14.29 -0.22
CA ARG A 372 13.50 14.46 -0.89
C ARG A 372 12.62 13.21 -0.80
N ARG A 373 13.22 12.02 -0.90
CA ARG A 373 12.50 10.75 -0.73
C ARG A 373 11.98 10.60 0.69
N ASN A 374 12.83 10.80 1.68
CA ASN A 374 12.46 10.70 3.09
C ASN A 374 11.39 11.73 3.47
N LEU A 375 11.47 12.94 2.91
CA LEU A 375 10.43 13.96 3.04
C LEU A 375 9.06 13.49 2.51
N ASN A 376 9.03 12.88 1.33
CA ASN A 376 7.78 12.39 0.76
C ASN A 376 7.20 11.22 1.56
N LEU A 377 8.04 10.29 2.02
CA LEU A 377 7.63 9.19 2.88
C LEU A 377 7.09 9.68 4.22
N ASP A 378 7.73 10.68 4.84
CA ASP A 378 7.24 11.28 6.06
C ASP A 378 5.93 12.04 5.84
N LEU A 379 5.80 12.78 4.74
CA LEU A 379 4.57 13.49 4.38
C LEU A 379 3.38 12.52 4.19
N GLU A 380 3.63 11.40 3.50
CA GLU A 380 2.64 10.38 3.24
C GLU A 380 2.20 9.67 4.52
N ASN A 381 3.16 9.27 5.35
CA ASN A 381 2.91 8.55 6.59
C ASN A 381 2.47 9.44 7.77
N LEU A 382 2.62 10.77 7.65
CA LEU A 382 2.21 11.70 8.69
C LEU A 382 0.69 11.65 8.87
N ASN A 383 0.27 11.09 10.01
CA ASN A 383 -1.11 11.00 10.45
C ASN A 383 -1.19 11.50 11.90
N ILE A 384 -2.28 12.16 12.24
CA ILE A 384 -2.57 12.64 13.60
C ILE A 384 -4.02 12.30 13.96
N THR A 385 -4.33 12.31 15.25
CA THR A 385 -5.72 12.26 15.71
C THR A 385 -6.43 13.54 15.31
N THR A 386 -7.40 13.43 14.41
CA THR A 386 -8.16 14.58 13.90
C THR A 386 -9.53 14.73 14.53
N ARG A 387 -10.05 13.76 15.29
CA ARG A 387 -11.31 13.89 16.04
C ARG A 387 -11.05 13.89 17.54
N ILE A 388 -11.42 14.96 18.23
CA ILE A 388 -11.11 15.19 19.65
C ILE A 388 -12.42 15.45 20.40
N ARG A 389 -12.83 14.47 21.23
CA ARG A 389 -14.10 14.48 21.97
C ARG A 389 -13.94 14.76 23.46
N GLU A 390 -12.69 14.80 23.95
CA GLU A 390 -12.36 15.12 25.32
C GLU A 390 -11.34 16.28 25.33
N ALA A 391 -11.49 17.20 26.29
CA ALA A 391 -10.47 18.21 26.52
C ALA A 391 -9.20 17.53 27.05
N GLY A 392 -8.03 18.00 26.62
CA GLY A 392 -6.78 17.36 27.01
C GLY A 392 -5.61 17.71 26.11
N SER A 393 -4.62 16.83 26.07
CA SER A 393 -3.42 17.00 25.25
C SER A 393 -3.59 16.40 23.85
N ILE A 394 -3.06 17.08 22.84
CA ILE A 394 -2.98 16.58 21.45
C ILE A 394 -1.54 16.18 21.13
N LEU A 395 -1.35 15.05 20.46
CA LEU A 395 -0.05 14.61 20.00
C LEU A 395 0.19 15.08 18.56
N LEU A 396 1.14 15.99 18.39
CA LEU A 396 1.60 16.46 17.09
C LEU A 396 3.10 16.13 16.96
N PRO A 397 3.50 15.22 16.05
CA PRO A 397 4.90 14.85 15.90
C PRO A 397 5.71 16.02 15.35
N VAL A 398 6.93 16.18 15.87
CA VAL A 398 7.90 17.22 15.44
C VAL A 398 9.01 16.66 14.55
N VAL A 399 9.07 15.34 14.39
CA VAL A 399 10.01 14.62 13.51
C VAL A 399 9.25 13.46 12.85
N GLY A 400 9.46 13.27 11.55
CA GLY A 400 8.95 12.14 10.78
C GLY A 400 9.82 10.90 10.92
N ASN A 401 9.26 9.72 10.65
CA ASN A 401 9.93 8.43 10.82
C ASN A 401 11.20 8.26 9.96
N ASN A 402 11.38 9.09 8.93
CA ASN A 402 12.51 9.10 8.01
C ASN A 402 13.35 10.38 8.14
N GLY A 403 13.23 11.09 9.27
CA GLY A 403 14.15 12.17 9.67
C GLY A 403 13.76 13.57 9.22
N SER A 404 12.58 13.77 8.62
CA SER A 404 12.09 15.13 8.32
C SER A 404 11.69 15.86 9.61
N THR A 405 12.05 17.12 9.76
CA THR A 405 11.52 17.98 10.83
C THR A 405 10.10 18.42 10.48
N ILE A 406 9.22 18.59 11.47
CA ILE A 406 7.81 18.95 11.27
C ILE A 406 7.46 20.17 12.14
N ALA A 407 6.98 21.24 11.49
CA ALA A 407 6.48 22.44 12.15
C ALA A 407 4.96 22.59 11.92
N TRP A 408 4.22 22.96 12.95
CA TRP A 408 2.75 23.08 12.90
C TRP A 408 2.31 24.53 12.97
N ALA A 409 1.32 24.89 12.14
CA ALA A 409 0.71 26.22 12.13
C ALA A 409 -0.78 26.14 11.81
N TYR A 410 -1.56 27.14 12.21
CA TYR A 410 -2.95 27.27 11.74
C TYR A 410 -2.97 27.66 10.27
N LYS A 411 -3.88 27.07 9.48
CA LYS A 411 -4.07 27.46 8.07
C LYS A 411 -4.55 28.90 7.94
N ASN A 412 -5.49 29.30 8.80
CA ASN A 412 -5.99 30.66 8.92
C ASN A 412 -5.80 31.14 10.34
N THR A 413 -4.79 31.99 10.57
CA THR A 413 -4.46 32.53 11.90
C THR A 413 -5.55 33.42 12.50
N SER A 414 -6.49 33.91 11.69
CA SER A 414 -7.59 34.78 12.14
C SER A 414 -8.87 34.03 12.50
N SER A 415 -8.91 32.68 12.37
CA SER A 415 -10.09 31.91 12.74
C SER A 415 -10.33 31.96 14.26
N GLN A 416 -11.56 32.26 14.67
CA GLN A 416 -11.95 32.24 16.09
C GLN A 416 -11.89 30.82 16.67
N ASP A 417 -12.09 29.81 15.82
CA ASP A 417 -12.05 28.39 16.15
C ASP A 417 -10.66 27.94 16.63
N ASN A 418 -9.59 28.66 16.26
CA ASN A 418 -8.24 28.37 16.74
C ASN A 418 -8.13 28.45 18.27
N SER A 419 -9.05 29.14 18.95
CA SER A 419 -9.10 29.19 20.42
C SER A 419 -9.29 27.83 21.07
N TYR A 420 -9.81 26.83 20.35
CA TYR A 420 -10.02 25.47 20.87
C TYR A 420 -8.78 24.58 20.83
N VAL A 421 -7.70 24.98 20.16
CA VAL A 421 -6.45 24.20 20.06
C VAL A 421 -5.29 25.12 20.32
N SER A 422 -4.42 24.81 21.28
CA SER A 422 -3.13 25.49 21.47
C SER A 422 -2.01 24.64 20.86
N LEU A 423 -1.36 25.15 19.80
CA LEU A 423 -0.22 24.48 19.18
C LEU A 423 1.07 24.59 20.02
N ASP A 424 1.21 25.64 20.83
CA ASP A 424 2.39 25.83 21.70
C ASP A 424 2.36 24.90 22.91
N ASN A 425 1.18 24.77 23.54
CA ASN A 425 1.01 23.94 24.74
C ASN A 425 0.50 22.53 24.42
N LEU A 426 0.23 22.23 23.14
CA LEU A 426 -0.34 20.97 22.67
C LEU A 426 -1.60 20.56 23.45
N THR A 427 -2.52 21.51 23.63
CA THR A 427 -3.78 21.31 24.38
C THR A 427 -5.00 21.61 23.53
N VAL A 428 -6.12 20.99 23.87
CA VAL A 428 -7.41 21.12 23.22
C VAL A 428 -8.50 21.33 24.26
N SER A 429 -9.41 22.26 24.01
CA SER A 429 -10.64 22.49 24.78
C SER A 429 -11.87 22.21 23.92
N LEU A 430 -12.97 21.78 24.54
CA LEU A 430 -14.20 21.46 23.82
C LEU A 430 -15.11 22.70 23.67
N PRO A 431 -15.83 22.84 22.54
CA PRO A 431 -16.95 23.79 22.45
C PRO A 431 -18.06 23.41 23.43
N SER A 432 -18.83 24.41 23.88
CA SER A 432 -19.95 24.18 24.80
C SER A 432 -21.10 23.40 24.16
N GLU A 433 -21.25 23.49 22.84
CA GLU A 433 -22.22 22.73 22.02
C GLU A 433 -21.66 22.48 20.62
N GLY A 434 -21.98 21.34 20.03
CA GLY A 434 -21.70 21.01 18.63
C GLY A 434 -20.23 20.68 18.33
N MET A 435 -19.88 20.77 17.03
CA MET A 435 -18.54 20.51 16.52
C MET A 435 -17.92 21.76 15.91
N VAL A 436 -16.63 21.93 16.13
CA VAL A 436 -15.82 23.00 15.54
C VAL A 436 -14.67 22.40 14.72
N ASN A 437 -14.36 23.01 13.58
CA ASN A 437 -13.29 22.58 12.68
C ASN A 437 -12.09 23.54 12.77
N VAL A 438 -10.96 23.05 13.28
CA VAL A 438 -9.69 23.79 13.31
C VAL A 438 -8.75 23.20 12.26
N ILE A 439 -8.38 24.01 11.27
CA ILE A 439 -7.50 23.56 10.19
C ILE A 439 -6.05 23.92 10.52
N ILE A 440 -5.20 22.91 10.64
CA ILE A 440 -3.77 23.05 10.90
C ILE A 440 -2.95 22.50 9.72
N VAL A 441 -1.74 23.02 9.56
CA VAL A 441 -0.81 22.67 8.49
C VAL A 441 0.49 22.18 9.12
N ALA A 442 0.89 20.95 8.78
CA ALA A 442 2.23 20.46 9.02
C ALA A 442 3.14 20.92 7.88
N THR A 443 4.27 21.53 8.20
CA THR A 443 5.37 21.83 7.26
C THR A 443 6.51 20.88 7.57
N LEU A 444 6.80 19.97 6.65
CA LEU A 444 7.89 19.02 6.77
C LEU A 444 9.10 19.53 6.00
N THR A 445 10.28 19.44 6.61
CA THR A 445 11.55 19.84 5.99
C THR A 445 12.62 18.77 6.19
N ASN A 446 13.30 18.40 5.11
CA ASN A 446 14.44 17.48 5.12
C ASN A 446 15.48 17.95 4.10
N GLY A 447 16.66 18.33 4.59
CA GLY A 447 17.66 19.06 3.78
C GLY A 447 17.09 20.37 3.24
N ASP A 448 17.28 20.62 1.94
CA ASP A 448 16.78 21.81 1.24
C ASP A 448 15.31 21.69 0.79
N TYR A 449 14.66 20.55 1.05
CA TYR A 449 13.31 20.28 0.58
C TYR A 449 12.27 20.55 1.66
N THR A 450 11.16 21.17 1.27
CA THR A 450 10.01 21.45 2.16
C THR A 450 8.69 21.10 1.47
N ARG A 451 7.75 20.53 2.25
CA ARG A 451 6.39 20.16 1.84
C ARG A 451 5.40 20.44 2.96
N THR A 452 4.13 20.59 2.62
CA THR A 452 3.06 20.82 3.60
C THR A 452 1.94 19.80 3.48
N LYS A 453 1.28 19.49 4.60
CA LYS A 453 0.07 18.66 4.67
C LYS A 453 -0.94 19.30 5.61
N GLU A 454 -2.18 19.40 5.15
CA GLU A 454 -3.27 20.01 5.93
C GLU A 454 -4.06 18.94 6.68
N PHE A 455 -4.52 19.29 7.87
CA PHE A 455 -5.38 18.46 8.70
C PHE A 455 -6.53 19.31 9.24
N THR A 456 -7.73 18.76 9.20
CA THR A 456 -8.90 19.33 9.86
C THR A 456 -9.13 18.62 11.17
N LEU A 457 -8.90 19.32 12.29
CA LEU A 457 -9.27 18.86 13.62
C LEU A 457 -10.75 19.14 13.86
N ILE A 458 -11.53 18.11 14.16
CA ILE A 458 -12.94 18.16 14.49
C ILE A 458 -13.05 18.01 16.01
N ILE A 459 -13.50 19.05 16.69
CA ILE A 459 -13.46 19.16 18.15
C ILE A 459 -14.90 19.27 18.68
N GLY A 460 -15.25 18.44 19.66
CA GLY A 460 -16.59 18.37 20.24
C GLY A 460 -17.27 17.02 20.01
N GLU A 461 -18.39 16.78 20.71
CA GLU A 461 -19.21 15.60 20.48
C GLU A 461 -20.05 15.75 19.21
N GLY A 462 -20.12 14.67 18.43
CA GLY A 462 -20.85 14.58 17.16
C GLY A 462 -22.36 14.85 17.29
N ALA A 463 -23.03 14.95 16.14
CA ALA A 463 -24.47 15.19 16.07
C ALA A 463 -25.25 14.32 17.07
N SER A 464 -26.18 14.94 17.82
CA SER A 464 -27.18 14.17 18.56
C SER A 464 -28.19 13.62 17.55
N TYR A 465 -28.34 12.30 17.54
CA TYR A 465 -29.32 11.57 16.77
C TYR A 465 -30.64 11.53 17.54
N THR A 466 -31.73 11.67 16.81
CA THR A 466 -33.09 11.66 17.38
C THR A 466 -33.87 10.44 16.87
N ASP A 467 -34.98 10.16 17.53
CA ASP A 467 -35.95 9.13 17.12
C ASP A 467 -35.32 7.75 16.87
N TYR A 468 -35.37 7.28 15.61
CA TYR A 468 -34.93 5.94 15.19
C TYR A 468 -33.45 5.67 15.50
N TYR A 469 -32.62 6.73 15.51
CA TYR A 469 -31.17 6.65 15.71
C TYR A 469 -30.70 7.11 17.09
N GLN A 470 -31.60 7.49 18.01
CA GLN A 470 -31.19 8.03 19.32
C GLN A 470 -30.21 7.13 20.10
N SER A 471 -30.32 5.81 19.97
CA SER A 471 -29.46 4.88 20.72
C SER A 471 -28.01 4.81 20.21
N ILE A 472 -27.68 5.45 19.09
CA ILE A 472 -26.29 5.55 18.60
C ILE A 472 -25.57 6.81 19.08
N ASP A 473 -26.23 7.69 19.84
CA ASP A 473 -25.61 8.89 20.41
C ASP A 473 -24.35 8.55 21.21
N GLY A 474 -23.26 9.25 20.89
CA GLY A 474 -21.96 9.08 21.54
C GLY A 474 -21.22 7.77 21.21
N LEU A 475 -21.78 6.87 20.38
CA LEU A 475 -21.12 5.63 19.99
C LEU A 475 -20.17 5.81 18.79
N SER A 476 -19.11 5.01 18.72
CA SER A 476 -18.18 4.96 17.59
C SER A 476 -17.67 3.54 17.31
N GLY A 477 -17.04 3.34 16.15
CA GLY A 477 -16.34 2.11 15.78
C GLY A 477 -17.18 0.83 15.92
N THR A 478 -16.64 -0.17 16.62
CA THR A 478 -17.30 -1.47 16.80
C THR A 478 -18.58 -1.38 17.63
N ALA A 479 -18.64 -0.47 18.62
CA ALA A 479 -19.83 -0.25 19.43
C ALA A 479 -20.97 0.37 18.61
N LEU A 480 -20.67 1.39 17.81
CA LEU A 480 -21.62 1.99 16.87
C LEU A 480 -22.17 0.97 15.88
N LYS A 481 -21.29 0.17 15.26
CA LYS A 481 -21.71 -0.86 14.31
C LYS A 481 -22.61 -1.92 14.94
N ALA A 482 -22.27 -2.37 16.16
CA ALA A 482 -23.07 -3.35 16.90
C ALA A 482 -24.48 -2.80 17.22
N GLU A 483 -24.56 -1.52 17.61
CA GLU A 483 -25.83 -0.87 17.92
C GLU A 483 -26.67 -0.61 16.66
N LEU A 484 -26.05 -0.14 15.57
CA LEU A 484 -26.70 -0.04 14.26
C LEU A 484 -27.28 -1.39 13.83
N LYS A 485 -26.51 -2.47 13.94
CA LYS A 485 -27.00 -3.83 13.66
C LYS A 485 -28.21 -4.18 14.51
N ARG A 486 -28.20 -3.85 15.81
CA ARG A 486 -29.31 -4.12 16.72
C ARG A 486 -30.59 -3.40 16.28
N ILE A 487 -30.50 -2.11 15.91
CA ILE A 487 -31.68 -1.34 15.48
C ILE A 487 -32.20 -1.81 14.11
N ILE A 488 -31.31 -2.02 13.12
CA ILE A 488 -31.73 -2.43 11.76
C ILE A 488 -32.13 -3.90 11.64
N SER A 489 -31.85 -4.71 12.67
CA SER A 489 -32.33 -6.09 12.75
C SER A 489 -33.83 -6.22 13.01
N LYS A 490 -34.47 -5.14 13.48
CA LYS A 490 -35.92 -5.06 13.69
C LYS A 490 -36.62 -4.85 12.35
N MET A 491 -36.81 -5.93 11.61
CA MET A 491 -37.43 -5.89 10.29
C MET A 491 -38.61 -6.88 10.18
N THR A 492 -39.60 -6.50 9.39
CA THR A 492 -40.72 -7.35 8.97
C THR A 492 -40.30 -8.17 7.76
N SER A 493 -40.50 -9.49 7.82
CA SER A 493 -40.19 -10.37 6.71
C SER A 493 -41.20 -10.23 5.58
N ILE A 494 -40.74 -9.84 4.39
CA ILE A 494 -41.53 -9.81 3.17
C ILE A 494 -41.21 -11.07 2.35
N SER A 495 -42.24 -11.72 1.80
CA SER A 495 -42.03 -12.90 0.97
C SER A 495 -41.27 -12.52 -0.30
N TYR A 496 -40.38 -13.40 -0.78
CA TYR A 496 -39.59 -13.12 -1.97
C TYR A 496 -40.46 -12.81 -3.21
N THR A 497 -41.66 -13.38 -3.28
CA THR A 497 -42.64 -13.09 -4.33
C THR A 497 -43.15 -11.66 -4.24
N ASN A 498 -43.46 -11.19 -3.02
CA ASN A 498 -44.06 -9.88 -2.81
C ASN A 498 -43.06 -8.72 -2.86
N THR A 499 -41.74 -8.98 -2.79
CA THR A 499 -40.73 -7.91 -2.89
C THR A 499 -40.84 -7.12 -4.18
N SER A 500 -41.30 -7.73 -5.28
CA SER A 500 -41.48 -7.04 -6.57
C SER A 500 -42.45 -5.86 -6.48
N TYR A 501 -43.50 -5.96 -5.66
CA TYR A 501 -44.46 -4.86 -5.52
C TYR A 501 -43.91 -3.69 -4.69
N VAL A 502 -43.00 -3.96 -3.76
CA VAL A 502 -42.33 -2.91 -3.01
C VAL A 502 -41.26 -2.24 -3.86
N LEU A 503 -40.49 -3.01 -4.64
CA LEU A 503 -39.50 -2.47 -5.57
C LEU A 503 -40.11 -1.56 -6.63
N ALA A 504 -41.34 -1.84 -7.06
CA ALA A 504 -42.07 -0.98 -7.97
C ALA A 504 -42.29 0.45 -7.44
N GLY A 505 -42.41 0.61 -6.11
CA GLY A 505 -42.51 1.91 -5.46
C GLY A 505 -41.16 2.46 -4.98
N SER A 506 -40.26 1.61 -4.51
CA SER A 506 -38.98 2.07 -3.95
C SER A 506 -38.03 2.59 -5.03
N ASP A 507 -38.15 2.06 -6.25
CA ASP A 507 -37.32 2.43 -7.39
C ASP A 507 -38.17 3.08 -8.51
N GLU A 508 -39.32 3.69 -8.16
CA GLU A 508 -40.19 4.41 -9.10
C GLU A 508 -39.42 5.56 -9.78
N ASP A 509 -39.57 5.68 -11.10
CA ASP A 509 -38.97 6.77 -11.87
C ASP A 509 -39.67 8.11 -11.54
N PRO A 510 -38.96 9.08 -10.93
CA PRO A 510 -39.57 10.36 -10.57
C PRO A 510 -40.08 11.16 -11.78
N SER A 511 -39.54 10.89 -12.97
CA SER A 511 -39.94 11.55 -14.22
C SER A 511 -41.07 10.84 -14.96
N HIS A 512 -41.36 9.58 -14.62
CA HIS A 512 -42.39 8.77 -15.26
C HIS A 512 -43.12 7.90 -14.21
N PRO A 513 -44.13 8.45 -13.50
CA PRO A 513 -44.88 7.70 -12.50
C PRO A 513 -45.47 6.39 -13.05
N GLY A 514 -45.38 5.32 -12.27
CA GLY A 514 -45.73 3.96 -12.69
C GLY A 514 -44.65 3.19 -13.45
N ASN A 515 -43.53 3.84 -13.82
CA ASN A 515 -42.32 3.18 -14.26
C ASN A 515 -41.32 2.99 -13.10
N VAL A 516 -40.38 2.06 -13.26
CA VAL A 516 -39.22 1.86 -12.39
C VAL A 516 -37.93 2.18 -13.12
N LEU A 517 -36.96 2.75 -12.40
CA LEU A 517 -35.58 2.90 -12.85
C LEU A 517 -34.80 1.63 -12.55
N LEU A 518 -34.24 1.02 -13.60
CA LEU A 518 -33.45 -0.20 -13.48
C LEU A 518 -32.01 0.12 -13.05
N VAL A 519 -31.47 -0.68 -12.12
CA VAL A 519 -30.06 -0.61 -11.72
C VAL A 519 -29.15 -0.95 -12.91
N TYR A 520 -27.96 -0.35 -12.91
CA TYR A 520 -26.89 -0.40 -13.90
C TYR A 520 -27.11 0.46 -15.14
N ASN A 521 -28.27 0.36 -15.81
CA ASN A 521 -28.51 1.10 -17.05
C ASN A 521 -29.45 2.31 -16.91
N ARG A 522 -30.01 2.54 -15.72
CA ARG A 522 -30.99 3.58 -15.42
C ARG A 522 -32.16 3.63 -16.42
N GLY A 523 -32.50 2.50 -17.01
CA GLY A 523 -33.61 2.40 -17.96
C GLY A 523 -34.94 2.57 -17.25
N SER A 524 -35.81 3.46 -17.74
CA SER A 524 -37.19 3.61 -17.27
C SER A 524 -38.11 2.64 -17.98
N VAL A 525 -38.74 1.73 -17.24
CA VAL A 525 -39.66 0.71 -17.78
C VAL A 525 -40.90 0.56 -16.92
N SER A 526 -41.97 -0.04 -17.44
CA SER A 526 -43.20 -0.31 -16.66
C SER A 526 -42.90 -1.01 -15.34
N GLY A 527 -43.39 -0.44 -14.23
CA GLY A 527 -43.26 -0.99 -12.89
C GLY A 527 -44.20 -2.17 -12.59
N VAL A 528 -45.13 -2.47 -13.50
CA VAL A 528 -46.05 -3.61 -13.36
C VAL A 528 -45.26 -4.92 -13.39
N TRP A 529 -45.40 -5.73 -12.34
CA TRP A 529 -44.73 -7.02 -12.25
C TRP A 529 -45.33 -8.02 -13.26
N ASP A 530 -44.51 -8.46 -14.22
CA ASP A 530 -44.91 -9.34 -15.33
C ASP A 530 -44.19 -10.71 -15.28
N GLU A 531 -43.96 -11.20 -14.06
CA GLU A 531 -43.21 -12.43 -13.77
C GLU A 531 -41.72 -12.38 -14.19
N GLY A 532 -41.16 -11.18 -14.26
CA GLY A 532 -39.72 -10.99 -14.48
C GLY A 532 -39.31 -10.81 -15.94
N LYS A 533 -40.27 -10.56 -16.86
CA LYS A 533 -40.01 -10.46 -18.29
C LYS A 533 -39.46 -9.08 -18.66
N THR A 534 -40.04 -8.01 -18.13
CA THR A 534 -39.57 -6.63 -18.37
C THR A 534 -38.38 -6.30 -17.49
N TRP A 535 -38.45 -6.64 -16.21
CA TRP A 535 -37.38 -6.45 -15.24
C TRP A 535 -37.40 -7.58 -14.22
N ASN A 536 -36.23 -7.97 -13.73
CA ASN A 536 -36.10 -8.97 -12.67
C ASN A 536 -35.44 -8.37 -11.43
N LYS A 537 -35.28 -9.19 -10.39
CA LYS A 537 -34.69 -8.77 -9.12
C LYS A 537 -33.20 -9.05 -9.12
N GLU A 538 -32.40 -8.00 -9.10
CA GLU A 538 -30.96 -8.08 -8.88
C GLU A 538 -30.68 -8.13 -7.38
N HIS A 539 -29.80 -9.04 -6.98
CA HIS A 539 -29.27 -9.12 -5.62
C HIS A 539 -27.92 -8.42 -5.58
N ILE A 540 -27.83 -7.23 -4.98
CA ILE A 540 -26.59 -6.46 -4.91
C ILE A 540 -25.47 -7.30 -4.28
N TRP A 541 -25.76 -7.92 -3.13
CA TRP A 541 -24.99 -9.05 -2.64
C TRP A 541 -25.54 -10.34 -3.25
N PRO A 542 -24.81 -11.02 -4.17
CA PRO A 542 -25.36 -12.12 -4.96
C PRO A 542 -25.99 -13.20 -4.09
N GLN A 543 -27.13 -13.75 -4.52
CA GLN A 543 -27.85 -14.77 -3.76
C GLN A 543 -26.97 -15.99 -3.41
N SER A 544 -26.05 -16.38 -4.29
CA SER A 544 -25.08 -17.47 -4.06
C SER A 544 -24.05 -17.19 -2.96
N LYS A 545 -23.96 -15.94 -2.48
CA LYS A 545 -22.99 -15.46 -1.49
C LYS A 545 -23.65 -14.93 -0.21
N LEU A 546 -24.97 -15.10 -0.05
CA LEU A 546 -25.71 -14.59 1.12
C LEU A 546 -25.54 -15.42 2.39
N GLY A 547 -25.14 -16.70 2.29
CA GLY A 547 -25.10 -17.59 3.44
C GLY A 547 -26.48 -17.64 4.14
N GLY A 548 -26.53 -17.19 5.40
CA GLY A 548 -27.77 -17.11 6.19
C GLY A 548 -28.57 -15.80 6.03
N ALA A 549 -28.09 -14.85 5.23
CA ALA A 549 -28.78 -13.58 5.02
C ALA A 549 -30.07 -13.77 4.20
N SER A 550 -31.09 -12.96 4.50
CA SER A 550 -32.38 -13.05 3.81
C SER A 550 -32.25 -12.63 2.36
N LYS A 551 -32.60 -13.52 1.43
CA LYS A 551 -32.73 -13.20 0.00
C LYS A 551 -33.87 -12.23 -0.32
N SER A 552 -34.75 -11.95 0.64
CA SER A 552 -35.87 -11.03 0.49
C SER A 552 -35.63 -9.66 1.14
N ASP A 553 -34.43 -9.42 1.69
CA ASP A 553 -34.10 -8.10 2.24
C ASP A 553 -34.11 -7.05 1.13
N LEU A 554 -35.02 -6.08 1.23
CA LEU A 554 -35.26 -5.07 0.20
C LEU A 554 -34.07 -4.14 -0.02
N PHE A 555 -33.22 -3.93 0.99
CA PHE A 555 -32.00 -3.14 0.80
C PHE A 555 -30.94 -3.87 -0.03
N ASN A 556 -31.09 -5.19 -0.23
CA ASN A 556 -30.24 -5.98 -1.10
C ASN A 556 -30.81 -6.17 -2.51
N LEU A 557 -32.05 -5.73 -2.77
CA LEU A 557 -32.76 -6.00 -4.01
C LEU A 557 -32.93 -4.73 -4.85
N ARG A 558 -32.64 -4.80 -6.15
CA ARG A 558 -32.95 -3.72 -7.11
C ARG A 558 -33.67 -4.28 -8.33
N PRO A 559 -34.59 -3.54 -8.97
CA PRO A 559 -35.10 -3.92 -10.28
C PRO A 559 -33.98 -3.78 -11.32
N SER A 560 -33.78 -4.81 -12.15
CA SER A 560 -32.74 -4.83 -13.17
C SER A 560 -33.30 -5.33 -14.49
N ASN A 561 -32.68 -4.91 -15.59
CA ASN A 561 -32.91 -5.55 -16.88
C ASN A 561 -32.47 -7.03 -16.80
N PRO A 562 -33.29 -8.01 -17.27
CA PRO A 562 -32.97 -9.43 -17.10
C PRO A 562 -31.68 -9.85 -17.82
N SER A 563 -31.38 -9.26 -18.97
CA SER A 563 -30.15 -9.53 -19.72
C SER A 563 -28.93 -8.98 -19.00
N ILE A 564 -29.01 -7.79 -18.41
CA ILE A 564 -27.89 -7.19 -17.66
C ILE A 564 -27.63 -7.96 -16.36
N ASN A 565 -28.68 -8.32 -15.63
CA ASN A 565 -28.57 -9.15 -14.42
C ASN A 565 -27.87 -10.49 -14.77
N THR A 566 -28.28 -11.12 -15.87
CA THR A 566 -27.63 -12.35 -16.37
C THR A 566 -26.15 -12.14 -16.70
N GLN A 567 -25.77 -10.97 -17.25
CA GLN A 567 -24.37 -10.64 -17.54
C GLN A 567 -23.54 -10.39 -16.28
N ARG A 568 -24.12 -9.72 -15.27
CA ARG A 568 -23.48 -9.44 -13.99
C ARG A 568 -23.13 -10.71 -13.22
N GLN A 569 -23.98 -11.73 -13.31
CA GLN A 569 -23.81 -13.01 -12.62
C GLN A 569 -23.62 -12.83 -11.11
N ASN A 570 -22.54 -13.38 -10.55
CA ASN A 570 -22.11 -13.17 -9.18
C ASN A 570 -20.71 -12.53 -9.13
N ASP A 571 -20.33 -11.80 -10.19
CA ASP A 571 -19.03 -11.16 -10.30
C ASP A 571 -18.82 -10.18 -9.12
N PRO A 572 -17.62 -10.14 -8.51
CA PRO A 572 -17.32 -9.14 -7.50
C PRO A 572 -17.34 -7.74 -8.13
N TYR A 573 -17.70 -6.74 -7.34
CA TYR A 573 -17.60 -5.35 -7.78
C TYR A 573 -16.14 -4.90 -7.85
N VAL A 574 -15.78 -4.23 -8.94
CA VAL A 574 -14.44 -3.68 -9.17
C VAL A 574 -14.52 -2.22 -9.59
N ASP A 575 -13.49 -1.46 -9.26
CA ASP A 575 -13.39 -0.03 -9.59
C ASP A 575 -13.40 0.23 -11.11
N GLY A 576 -13.88 1.41 -11.51
CA GLY A 576 -14.06 1.78 -12.90
C GLY A 576 -14.67 3.17 -13.05
N SER A 577 -14.99 3.54 -14.28
CA SER A 577 -15.70 4.77 -14.63
C SER A 577 -16.55 4.58 -15.89
N GLY A 578 -17.51 5.48 -16.08
CA GLY A 578 -18.44 5.52 -17.20
C GLY A 578 -19.57 4.50 -17.07
N SER A 579 -19.96 3.89 -18.18
CA SER A 579 -21.08 2.94 -18.20
C SER A 579 -20.74 1.62 -17.48
N TYR A 580 -21.80 0.99 -16.96
CA TYR A 580 -21.76 -0.32 -16.34
C TYR A 580 -21.18 -1.41 -17.24
N GLY A 581 -20.66 -2.48 -16.64
CA GLY A 581 -20.25 -3.68 -17.37
C GLY A 581 -19.03 -4.39 -16.76
N ARG A 582 -18.62 -5.48 -17.41
CA ARG A 582 -17.42 -6.23 -17.00
C ARG A 582 -16.16 -5.40 -17.20
N LYS A 583 -15.34 -5.33 -16.16
CA LYS A 583 -13.98 -4.78 -16.18
C LYS A 583 -13.00 -5.88 -15.73
N SER A 584 -11.71 -5.57 -15.76
CA SER A 584 -10.70 -6.51 -15.28
C SER A 584 -10.97 -6.88 -13.82
N GLY A 585 -11.23 -8.17 -13.56
CA GLY A 585 -11.46 -8.72 -12.23
C GLY A 585 -12.90 -8.71 -11.73
N GLY A 586 -13.88 -8.17 -12.48
CA GLY A 586 -15.28 -8.21 -12.04
C GLY A 586 -16.22 -7.24 -12.76
N TRP A 587 -17.23 -6.75 -12.05
CA TRP A 587 -18.29 -5.88 -12.57
C TRP A 587 -18.17 -4.45 -12.05
N TYR A 588 -18.27 -3.47 -12.94
CA TYR A 588 -18.45 -2.06 -12.59
C TYR A 588 -19.93 -1.69 -12.72
N PRO A 589 -20.58 -1.13 -11.68
CA PRO A 589 -22.02 -0.85 -11.70
C PRO A 589 -22.41 0.36 -12.56
N GLY A 590 -21.47 1.18 -12.99
CA GLY A 590 -21.75 2.46 -13.67
C GLY A 590 -21.58 3.65 -12.72
N ASP A 591 -21.29 4.82 -13.27
CA ASP A 591 -21.03 6.04 -12.51
C ASP A 591 -22.24 6.46 -11.65
N GLU A 592 -23.45 6.23 -12.17
CA GLU A 592 -24.70 6.66 -11.56
C GLU A 592 -25.19 5.75 -10.43
N ASP A 593 -24.72 4.50 -10.33
CA ASP A 593 -25.20 3.53 -9.33
C ASP A 593 -24.14 3.18 -8.26
N ARG A 594 -22.90 3.66 -8.41
CA ARG A 594 -21.77 3.18 -7.59
C ARG A 594 -21.93 3.48 -6.10
N GLY A 595 -22.47 4.64 -5.74
CA GLY A 595 -22.73 5.05 -4.37
C GLY A 595 -23.85 4.23 -3.76
N ASP A 596 -24.93 4.02 -4.51
CA ASP A 596 -26.05 3.16 -4.11
C ASP A 596 -25.61 1.75 -3.80
N ILE A 597 -24.81 1.16 -4.68
CA ILE A 597 -24.25 -0.17 -4.49
C ILE A 597 -23.38 -0.21 -3.23
N ALA A 598 -22.52 0.78 -3.03
CA ALA A 598 -21.65 0.84 -1.85
C ALA A 598 -22.46 0.89 -0.55
N ARG A 599 -23.48 1.76 -0.46
CA ARG A 599 -24.33 1.89 0.74
C ARG A 599 -25.20 0.66 0.98
N ALA A 600 -25.65 -0.03 -0.07
CA ALA A 600 -26.31 -1.33 0.07
C ALA A 600 -25.35 -2.41 0.61
N VAL A 601 -24.09 -2.42 0.15
CA VAL A 601 -23.05 -3.34 0.64
C VAL A 601 -22.70 -3.08 2.11
N PHE A 602 -22.56 -1.82 2.52
CA PHE A 602 -22.33 -1.46 3.93
C PHE A 602 -23.49 -1.89 4.81
N TYR A 603 -24.74 -1.66 4.37
CA TYR A 603 -25.92 -2.15 5.07
C TYR A 603 -25.87 -3.67 5.24
N MET A 604 -25.60 -4.43 4.18
CA MET A 604 -25.57 -5.89 4.23
C MET A 604 -24.45 -6.41 5.15
N ASN A 605 -23.30 -5.74 5.15
CA ASN A 605 -22.22 -6.03 6.07
C ASN A 605 -22.60 -5.80 7.54
N THR A 606 -23.30 -4.72 7.85
CA THR A 606 -23.70 -4.39 9.23
C THR A 606 -24.89 -5.22 9.70
N ARG A 607 -25.92 -5.39 8.86
CA ARG A 607 -27.14 -6.13 9.18
C ARG A 607 -26.90 -7.64 9.33
N TRP A 608 -26.10 -8.21 8.44
CA TRP A 608 -25.97 -9.66 8.28
C TRP A 608 -24.57 -10.20 8.58
N ASP A 609 -23.65 -9.36 9.07
CA ASP A 609 -22.22 -9.68 9.30
C ASP A 609 -21.50 -10.24 8.06
N LEU A 610 -22.00 -9.96 6.86
CA LEU A 610 -21.38 -10.45 5.64
C LEU A 610 -20.04 -9.75 5.42
N LYS A 611 -18.98 -10.50 5.11
CA LYS A 611 -17.63 -9.94 5.00
C LYS A 611 -17.46 -9.19 3.67
N ILE A 612 -17.02 -7.93 3.75
CA ILE A 612 -16.57 -7.17 2.57
C ILE A 612 -15.14 -7.62 2.26
N ASP A 613 -15.03 -8.62 1.37
CA ASP A 613 -13.78 -9.19 0.90
C ASP A 613 -13.79 -9.36 -0.63
N GLY A 614 -12.72 -9.89 -1.21
CA GLY A 614 -12.58 -10.07 -2.66
C GLY A 614 -13.69 -10.87 -3.34
N ASN A 615 -14.59 -11.53 -2.59
CA ASN A 615 -15.76 -12.19 -3.15
C ASN A 615 -16.89 -11.22 -3.50
N ILE A 616 -17.05 -10.11 -2.79
CA ILE A 616 -18.07 -9.08 -3.12
C ILE A 616 -17.44 -7.84 -3.74
N GLY A 617 -16.20 -7.52 -3.37
CA GLY A 617 -15.48 -6.34 -3.80
C GLY A 617 -14.55 -5.81 -2.71
N ASN A 618 -13.82 -4.75 -3.00
CA ASN A 618 -12.85 -4.19 -2.07
C ASN A 618 -13.49 -3.11 -1.18
N LEU A 619 -13.30 -3.20 0.14
CA LEU A 619 -13.80 -2.21 1.11
C LEU A 619 -13.45 -0.76 0.72
N GLN A 620 -12.20 -0.51 0.31
CA GLN A 620 -11.75 0.82 -0.07
C GLN A 620 -12.42 1.31 -1.36
N VAL A 621 -12.76 0.41 -2.29
CA VAL A 621 -13.52 0.78 -3.49
C VAL A 621 -14.94 1.21 -3.12
N PHE A 622 -15.58 0.53 -2.17
CA PHE A 622 -16.92 0.95 -1.72
C PHE A 622 -16.88 2.28 -0.95
N ILE A 623 -15.86 2.54 -0.11
CA ILE A 623 -15.73 3.85 0.55
C ILE A 623 -15.47 4.95 -0.49
N LYS A 624 -14.65 4.67 -1.52
CA LYS A 624 -14.44 5.58 -2.65
C LYS A 624 -15.75 5.91 -3.36
N TRP A 625 -16.51 4.89 -3.78
CA TRP A 625 -17.77 5.09 -4.50
C TRP A 625 -18.82 5.83 -3.68
N HIS A 626 -18.90 5.55 -2.38
CA HIS A 626 -19.77 6.29 -1.46
C HIS A 626 -19.49 7.80 -1.48
N ASN A 627 -18.22 8.19 -1.58
CA ASN A 627 -17.80 9.60 -1.64
C ASN A 627 -17.97 10.22 -3.04
N GLU A 628 -17.73 9.45 -4.10
CA GLU A 628 -17.81 9.92 -5.49
C GLU A 628 -19.25 10.01 -6.01
N ASP A 629 -20.19 9.34 -5.35
CA ASP A 629 -21.62 9.33 -5.69
C ASP A 629 -22.45 9.49 -4.39
N PRO A 630 -22.60 10.74 -3.91
CA PRO A 630 -23.31 11.06 -2.67
C PRO A 630 -24.80 10.68 -2.71
N VAL A 631 -25.42 10.53 -1.53
CA VAL A 631 -26.84 10.21 -1.42
C VAL A 631 -27.70 11.30 -2.07
N ASP A 632 -28.55 10.90 -3.01
CA ASP A 632 -29.50 11.77 -3.69
C ASP A 632 -30.95 11.60 -3.17
N ASP A 633 -31.88 12.35 -3.77
CA ASP A 633 -33.30 12.29 -3.38
C ASP A 633 -33.96 10.97 -3.76
N PHE A 634 -33.52 10.33 -4.84
CA PHE A 634 -34.03 9.04 -5.27
C PHE A 634 -33.72 7.96 -4.24
N GLU A 635 -32.48 7.92 -3.74
CA GLU A 635 -32.06 6.96 -2.74
C GLU A 635 -32.71 7.23 -1.36
N ARG A 636 -32.88 8.50 -0.97
CA ARG A 636 -33.63 8.86 0.25
C ARG A 636 -35.09 8.38 0.16
N ASN A 637 -35.75 8.61 -0.97
CA ASN A 637 -37.12 8.11 -1.18
C ASN A 637 -37.16 6.58 -1.13
N ARG A 638 -36.21 5.91 -1.78
CA ARG A 638 -36.09 4.46 -1.74
C ARG A 638 -35.96 3.93 -0.29
N ASN A 639 -35.10 4.56 0.51
CA ASN A 639 -34.91 4.21 1.92
C ASN A 639 -36.21 4.36 2.73
N GLU A 640 -36.97 5.42 2.46
CA GLU A 640 -38.27 5.66 3.11
C GLU A 640 -39.33 4.63 2.69
N VAL A 641 -39.49 4.35 1.39
CA VAL A 641 -40.45 3.33 0.92
C VAL A 641 -40.14 1.96 1.50
N ILE A 642 -38.85 1.58 1.55
CA ILE A 642 -38.44 0.33 2.17
C ILE A 642 -38.73 0.34 3.67
N TYR A 643 -38.46 1.44 4.38
CA TYR A 643 -38.78 1.57 5.80
C TYR A 643 -40.26 1.34 6.09
N GLN A 644 -41.15 1.92 5.29
CA GLN A 644 -42.60 1.75 5.47
C GLN A 644 -43.08 0.30 5.26
N ASN A 645 -42.33 -0.51 4.51
CA ASN A 645 -42.70 -1.91 4.20
C ASN A 645 -41.94 -2.94 5.04
N GLN A 646 -40.64 -2.74 5.24
CA GLN A 646 -39.73 -3.66 5.93
C GLN A 646 -39.49 -3.26 7.39
N GLY A 647 -39.80 -2.03 7.79
CA GLY A 647 -39.73 -1.55 9.18
C GLY A 647 -38.32 -1.21 9.68
N ASN A 648 -37.30 -1.30 8.82
CA ASN A 648 -35.93 -0.90 9.12
C ASN A 648 -35.38 0.06 8.05
N ARG A 649 -34.31 0.79 8.39
CA ARG A 649 -33.66 1.78 7.52
C ARG A 649 -32.24 1.39 7.17
N ASN A 650 -31.73 1.87 6.04
CA ASN A 650 -30.30 1.84 5.74
C ASN A 650 -29.63 3.07 6.37
N PRO A 651 -28.85 2.91 7.46
CA PRO A 651 -28.23 4.02 8.18
C PRO A 651 -27.22 4.79 7.34
N TYR A 652 -26.63 4.16 6.33
CA TYR A 652 -25.64 4.81 5.47
C TYR A 652 -26.26 5.70 4.39
N VAL A 653 -27.59 5.64 4.22
CA VAL A 653 -28.37 6.56 3.40
C VAL A 653 -28.84 7.76 4.22
N ASP A 654 -29.36 7.50 5.43
CA ASP A 654 -29.85 8.56 6.33
C ASP A 654 -28.72 9.38 6.94
N HIS A 655 -27.61 8.71 7.26
CA HIS A 655 -26.44 9.25 7.92
C HIS A 655 -25.16 8.78 7.20
N PRO A 656 -24.85 9.33 6.01
CA PRO A 656 -23.67 8.96 5.22
C PRO A 656 -22.37 9.02 6.01
N GLU A 657 -22.25 9.95 6.96
CA GLU A 657 -21.09 10.11 7.83
C GLU A 657 -20.76 8.87 8.68
N LEU A 658 -21.73 7.98 8.90
CA LEU A 658 -21.51 6.72 9.63
C LEU A 658 -20.61 5.73 8.88
N VAL A 659 -20.42 5.90 7.56
CA VAL A 659 -19.45 5.10 6.81
C VAL A 659 -18.05 5.35 7.35
N ASP A 660 -17.67 6.61 7.53
CA ASP A 660 -16.35 6.99 8.07
C ASP A 660 -16.17 6.51 9.51
N GLU A 661 -17.22 6.61 10.34
CA GLU A 661 -17.17 6.23 11.76
C GLU A 661 -17.02 4.71 11.98
N ILE A 662 -17.39 3.88 10.99
CA ILE A 662 -17.38 2.41 11.10
C ILE A 662 -16.27 1.77 10.26
N TYR A 663 -16.05 2.27 9.05
CA TYR A 663 -15.14 1.67 8.08
C TYR A 663 -13.86 2.49 7.90
N GLY A 664 -13.78 3.68 8.52
CA GLY A 664 -12.72 4.64 8.31
C GLY A 664 -12.90 5.43 7.02
N VAL A 665 -12.14 6.51 6.88
CA VAL A 665 -12.06 7.28 5.63
C VAL A 665 -11.39 6.46 4.55
N TYR A 666 -11.66 6.79 3.28
CA TYR A 666 -10.97 6.16 2.15
C TYR A 666 -9.45 6.30 2.32
N GLN A 667 -8.80 5.17 2.61
CA GLN A 667 -7.37 5.02 2.58
C GLN A 667 -7.09 4.47 1.19
N ALA A 668 -6.75 5.35 0.25
CA ALA A 668 -6.31 4.93 -1.07
C ALA A 668 -5.27 3.82 -0.90
N LYS A 669 -5.67 2.57 -1.21
CA LYS A 669 -4.74 1.46 -1.11
C LYS A 669 -3.59 1.81 -2.04
N GLN A 670 -2.39 1.84 -1.48
CA GLN A 670 -1.11 1.91 -2.17
C GLN A 670 -1.05 0.83 -3.25
N VAL A 671 -1.69 1.10 -4.39
CA VAL A 671 -1.34 0.47 -5.66
C VAL A 671 -0.19 1.33 -6.15
N LYS A 672 0.99 0.74 -6.30
CA LYS A 672 2.07 1.29 -7.12
C LYS A 672 1.49 1.59 -8.51
N ARG A 673 0.95 2.80 -8.69
CA ARG A 673 0.64 3.49 -9.95
C ARG A 673 0.07 4.88 -9.60
N TYR A 674 0.91 5.88 -9.87
CA TYR A 674 0.61 7.30 -10.10
C TYR A 674 -0.88 7.66 -10.19
N GLN A 675 -1.34 8.51 -9.28
CA GLN A 675 -2.50 9.38 -9.50
C GLN A 675 -2.00 10.82 -9.77
N PRO A 676 -2.63 11.53 -10.73
CA PRO A 676 -2.22 12.84 -11.22
C PRO A 676 -2.46 13.93 -10.16
N GLN A 677 -1.55 14.90 -10.08
CA GLN A 677 -1.73 16.06 -9.23
C GLN A 677 -2.91 16.91 -9.72
N ILE A 678 -3.89 17.11 -8.83
CA ILE A 678 -4.79 18.26 -8.88
C ILE A 678 -3.91 19.50 -8.72
N ILE A 679 -3.71 20.23 -9.83
CA ILE A 679 -3.11 21.57 -9.82
C ILE A 679 -4.15 22.50 -9.20
N LEU A 680 -3.99 22.84 -7.92
CA LEU A 680 -4.58 24.04 -7.36
C LEU A 680 -3.83 25.24 -7.97
N TYR A 681 -4.48 25.94 -8.91
CA TYR A 681 -4.03 27.25 -9.37
C TYR A 681 -4.14 28.23 -8.20
N PHE A 682 -2.99 28.61 -7.62
CA PHE A 682 -2.89 29.90 -6.95
C PHE A 682 -2.71 30.97 -8.04
N ASP A 683 -3.79 31.69 -8.33
CA ASP A 683 -3.74 32.90 -9.15
C ASP A 683 -3.17 34.04 -8.31
N ASP A 684 -1.94 34.42 -8.61
CA ASP A 684 -1.26 35.57 -8.01
C ASP A 684 -0.78 36.49 -9.13
N ARG A 685 -1.72 37.26 -9.71
CA ARG A 685 -1.39 38.49 -10.45
C ARG A 685 -2.24 39.67 -10.01
N ARG A 686 -1.61 40.53 -9.21
CA ARG A 686 -2.07 41.88 -8.90
C ARG A 686 -2.16 42.76 -10.15
N ARG A 687 -3.20 43.61 -10.15
CA ARG A 687 -3.24 45.01 -10.63
C ARG A 687 -2.67 45.32 -12.02
N ALA A 688 -3.57 45.64 -12.95
CA ALA A 688 -3.63 46.96 -13.61
C ALA A 688 -4.82 47.00 -14.59
N LEU A 689 -5.78 47.89 -14.35
CA LEU A 689 -6.40 48.80 -15.34
C LEU A 689 -7.62 49.49 -14.69
N ALA A 690 -7.33 50.65 -14.09
CA ALA A 690 -8.27 51.76 -13.97
C ALA A 690 -7.60 52.96 -14.66
N ALA A 691 -7.97 53.17 -15.92
CA ALA A 691 -7.94 54.41 -16.67
C ALA A 691 -8.86 54.22 -17.89
#